data_AF-A0A929CDK6-F1
#
_entry.id   AF-A0A929CDK6-F1
#
_cell.length_a   1.000
_cell.length_b   1.000
_cell.length_c   1.000
_cell.angle_alpha   90.00
_cell.angle_beta   90.00
_cell.angle_gamma   90.00
#
_symmetry.space_group_name_H-M   'P 1'
#
loop_
_entity.id
_entity.type
_entity.pdbx_description
1 polymer ?
#
loop_
_entity_poly.entity_id
_entity_poly.type
_entity_poly.pdbx_seq_one_letter_code
_entity_poly.pdbx_strand_id
1 'polypeptide(L)'
;MKKIIIPLLFLLLACVSFADDRPLWMRYPSISPDGNTIVFSYQGDLYTVPVAGGEARFLTWHEAYDFLPVWSPDGKSIAFASDRYGGYDIFLIPASGGKAKRLTTKSGGEIPQSFTPDGKYILFYALIQDDPLNAQFPTGAFSELYKVNIDGGRPERILTTTALGAKYSDDEKYILYYDIKGYEDSWRKHHVSSVTRDIWLYDSETGKHKKLTAFEGEDRYPVYSPDESTVYYLSERDGSFNIWAMPISGDADARQLSSYENHPLRFLSISDEGILCFGYNGEIYTGTESKGFSRVPVIIDNDDKANTVTYMKEGKGAEEIAVSPDGKEIALIIRGEVFVTATDFNTTRRITNTPQQERSVTFSPDGRSILYASERDSSWNIYQTKIVNDDEPYFSNATLLEESVVIATGKEEFQPRYSPDGKEVAFLEEREILKVVNLDSKETRTILPKQYNYSYADGDQHYDWSPDGKWFLVTYSENSAMHNDVALVDAGGKREIVNLTNSGYSDGGSLWMMDGKMMIWKSDMAGFRSHGSWGAEGDIYGMFFSQEAFDKFRLSKEERELLEKKEKEDKESEGEEKKDTKKKEKDKDKDEKTIEPVKIDLNNIEDRKLRLTIHSSFIADAVVTPDGKKMYYLSKGENGYDLWVQDFMKKETKLLVPLKSKWAGDLFMDKKGENLIVFDGKAIMKIGVKDKKQTPVTYMAEFYLDKPLEREYMFEHVWRQVQKKFYDPNLHGVDWDFYKSEYLRFLPYINNNDDFAEMLSEMLGELNASHTGAGYHHINQKADATACLGLFYDFNAGGDGLIVVEILKKGPFDNAKSKLKAGMVVEKIDGIEILEGEDWFPLMNHKAGKTVLVSIYDPAGGERWDEKVKAIGRGQEYGLLYKRWVENRRKETDSLSGGRIGYVHVRSMNSNSFRKVYSEVLGRNYHKEAIIIDTRFNGGGWLHDDLATFLNGEKYASFWPRGHENYGSEPLHKWHKPSAVLIGEGNYSDAHGFPFAYRAMGVGKTIGMPIPGTMTAVWWEGLQDNSLHFGIPQIGVKDMDGNYLENKQFEPDVKVAQDYDVVITGRDQQLEKAVEVLLIELDEINE
;
A
#
# COMPACT_ATOMS: atom_id res chain seq x y z
N MET A 1 -40.14 -4.91 -70.17
CA MET A 1 -41.03 -3.76 -70.43
C MET A 1 -41.24 -2.99 -69.12
N LYS A 2 -41.44 -1.68 -69.27
CA LYS A 2 -41.55 -0.61 -68.27
C LYS A 2 -42.68 -0.76 -67.20
N LYS A 3 -42.39 -0.24 -65.99
CA LYS A 3 -43.24 0.54 -65.02
C LYS A 3 -44.26 -0.27 -64.16
N ILE A 4 -44.63 0.03 -62.89
CA ILE A 4 -44.85 1.24 -62.03
C ILE A 4 -44.76 0.79 -60.53
N ILE A 5 -43.93 1.31 -59.59
CA ILE A 5 -44.03 2.41 -58.56
C ILE A 5 -45.25 2.41 -57.58
N ILE A 6 -44.99 2.36 -56.25
CA ILE A 6 -45.47 3.24 -55.11
C ILE A 6 -45.42 2.47 -53.75
N PRO A 7 -45.08 3.13 -52.61
CA PRO A 7 -44.17 2.62 -51.57
C PRO A 7 -44.85 2.15 -50.27
N LEU A 8 -44.11 1.39 -49.45
CA LEU A 8 -44.49 1.03 -48.08
C LEU A 8 -43.69 1.88 -47.07
N LEU A 9 -44.44 2.53 -46.17
CA LEU A 9 -44.02 3.39 -45.08
C LEU A 9 -43.06 2.65 -44.12
N PHE A 10 -41.85 3.17 -43.92
CA PHE A 10 -40.96 2.78 -42.82
C PHE A 10 -41.40 3.55 -41.56
N LEU A 11 -41.96 2.85 -40.58
CA LEU A 11 -42.13 3.33 -39.21
C LEU A 11 -40.79 3.09 -38.49
N LEU A 12 -39.92 4.09 -38.49
CA LEU A 12 -38.76 4.15 -37.60
C LEU A 12 -39.28 4.52 -36.21
N LEU A 13 -39.45 3.52 -35.34
CA LEU A 13 -39.45 3.74 -33.89
C LEU A 13 -38.02 4.14 -33.50
N ALA A 14 -37.78 5.44 -33.40
CA ALA A 14 -36.67 5.95 -32.62
C ALA A 14 -37.01 5.70 -31.14
N CYS A 15 -36.48 4.62 -30.57
CA CYS A 15 -36.30 4.53 -29.14
C CYS A 15 -35.25 5.58 -28.77
N VAL A 16 -35.71 6.78 -28.42
CA VAL A 16 -34.91 7.70 -27.63
C VAL A 16 -34.80 7.03 -26.26
N SER A 17 -33.66 6.41 -25.97
CA SER A 17 -33.30 6.09 -24.58
C SER A 17 -33.22 7.43 -23.86
N PHE A 18 -34.26 7.76 -23.09
CA PHE A 18 -34.09 8.72 -22.02
C PHE A 18 -33.06 8.12 -21.06
N ALA A 19 -31.93 8.80 -20.90
CA ALA A 19 -31.05 8.52 -19.77
C ALA A 19 -31.91 8.58 -18.51
N ASP A 20 -31.84 7.52 -17.72
CA ASP A 20 -32.61 7.40 -16.50
C ASP A 20 -31.92 8.26 -15.45
N ASP A 21 -32.31 9.54 -15.37
CA ASP A 21 -31.68 10.62 -14.59
C ASP A 21 -31.92 10.47 -13.07
N ARG A 22 -31.95 9.23 -12.58
CA ARG A 22 -32.18 8.88 -11.17
C ARG A 22 -30.85 8.91 -10.42
N PRO A 23 -30.78 9.46 -9.20
CA PRO A 23 -29.56 9.44 -8.41
C PRO A 23 -29.18 8.00 -8.05
N LEU A 24 -27.89 7.66 -8.20
CA LEU A 24 -27.32 6.38 -7.79
C LEU A 24 -26.18 6.58 -6.81
N TRP A 25 -25.64 5.50 -6.25
CA TRP A 25 -24.61 5.54 -5.22
C TRP A 25 -25.05 6.25 -3.92
N MET A 26 -26.32 6.13 -3.57
CA MET A 26 -26.79 6.53 -2.24
C MET A 26 -26.33 5.49 -1.21
N ARG A 27 -25.59 5.93 -0.19
CA ARG A 27 -24.96 5.05 0.80
C ARG A 27 -25.53 5.27 2.20
N TYR A 28 -25.35 4.27 3.05
CA TYR A 28 -25.70 4.34 4.48
C TYR A 28 -27.15 4.79 4.79
N PRO A 29 -28.20 4.27 4.11
CA PRO A 29 -29.58 4.62 4.44
C PRO A 29 -29.97 4.14 5.84
N SER A 30 -30.69 4.98 6.56
CA SER A 30 -31.16 4.73 7.92
C SER A 30 -32.59 5.28 8.07
N ILE A 31 -33.53 4.43 8.48
CA ILE A 31 -34.95 4.80 8.62
C ILE A 31 -35.24 5.40 10.01
N SER A 32 -36.11 6.41 10.06
CA SER A 32 -36.54 7.04 11.30
C SER A 32 -37.37 6.08 12.16
N PRO A 33 -37.38 6.24 13.50
CA PRO A 33 -38.13 5.36 14.40
C PRO A 33 -39.62 5.26 14.04
N ASP A 34 -40.24 6.38 13.63
CA ASP A 34 -41.64 6.44 13.21
C ASP A 34 -41.92 5.84 11.81
N GLY A 35 -40.89 5.39 11.09
CA GLY A 35 -41.01 4.77 9.77
C GLY A 35 -41.42 5.72 8.65
N ASN A 36 -41.33 7.04 8.83
CA ASN A 36 -41.80 8.01 7.83
C ASN A 36 -40.69 8.63 6.97
N THR A 37 -39.46 8.68 7.47
CA THR A 37 -38.33 9.39 6.83
C THR A 37 -37.09 8.51 6.78
N ILE A 38 -36.29 8.64 5.73
CA ILE A 38 -35.00 7.97 5.57
C ILE A 38 -33.93 9.05 5.51
N VAL A 39 -32.84 8.88 6.26
CA VAL A 39 -31.60 9.64 6.09
C VAL A 39 -30.58 8.79 5.35
N PHE A 40 -29.76 9.36 4.49
CA PHE A 40 -28.70 8.66 3.76
C PHE A 40 -27.56 9.61 3.41
N SER A 41 -26.39 9.06 3.07
CA SER A 41 -25.26 9.83 2.54
C SER A 41 -25.25 9.78 1.01
N TYR A 42 -24.96 10.91 0.38
CA TYR A 42 -24.79 11.03 -1.06
C TYR A 42 -23.74 12.12 -1.32
N GLN A 43 -22.66 11.77 -2.03
CA GLN A 43 -21.57 12.70 -2.35
C GLN A 43 -20.89 13.32 -1.12
N GLY A 44 -20.84 12.59 -0.01
CA GLY A 44 -20.25 13.05 1.25
C GLY A 44 -21.16 13.95 2.10
N ASP A 45 -22.45 14.09 1.77
CA ASP A 45 -23.42 14.79 2.62
C ASP A 45 -24.63 13.97 2.96
N LEU A 46 -25.30 14.38 4.04
CA LEU A 46 -26.53 13.75 4.50
C LEU A 46 -27.76 14.40 3.86
N TYR A 47 -28.69 13.54 3.46
CA TYR A 47 -29.99 13.88 2.90
C TYR A 47 -31.09 13.17 3.65
N THR A 48 -32.30 13.74 3.63
CA THR A 48 -33.51 13.10 4.13
C THR A 48 -34.56 12.99 3.01
N VAL A 49 -35.28 11.87 2.95
CA VAL A 49 -36.37 11.64 1.98
C VAL A 49 -37.54 10.92 2.67
N PRO A 50 -38.81 11.20 2.32
CA PRO A 50 -39.92 10.39 2.82
C PRO A 50 -39.78 8.91 2.41
N VAL A 51 -40.27 7.98 3.24
CA VAL A 51 -40.26 6.53 2.92
C VAL A 51 -41.07 6.21 1.65
N ALA A 52 -42.07 7.02 1.33
CA ALA A 52 -42.82 6.93 0.07
C ALA A 52 -42.02 7.41 -1.16
N GLY A 53 -40.85 8.00 -0.96
CA GLY A 53 -40.03 8.66 -1.97
C GLY A 53 -40.44 10.12 -2.25
N GLY A 54 -39.82 10.71 -3.26
CA GLY A 54 -39.97 12.10 -3.66
C GLY A 54 -38.63 12.85 -3.61
N GLU A 55 -38.73 14.17 -3.43
CA GLU A 55 -37.59 15.07 -3.35
C GLU A 55 -36.81 14.87 -2.04
N ALA A 56 -35.51 14.63 -2.15
CA ALA A 56 -34.61 14.56 -1.01
C ALA A 56 -34.21 15.97 -0.58
N ARG A 57 -34.20 16.20 0.73
CA ARG A 57 -33.79 17.46 1.35
C ARG A 57 -32.41 17.33 1.98
N PHE A 58 -31.52 18.25 1.66
CA PHE A 58 -30.23 18.38 2.34
C PHE A 58 -30.36 18.49 3.85
N LEU A 59 -29.45 17.81 4.52
CA LEU A 59 -29.25 17.92 5.96
C LEU A 59 -27.88 18.54 6.27
N THR A 60 -26.84 18.17 5.52
CA THR A 60 -25.52 18.79 5.60
C THR A 60 -25.10 19.40 4.25
N TRP A 61 -24.20 20.38 4.32
CA TRP A 61 -23.55 21.00 3.17
C TRP A 61 -22.15 21.43 3.62
N HIS A 62 -21.18 20.52 3.56
CA HIS A 62 -19.79 20.78 3.95
C HIS A 62 -18.78 20.22 2.92
N GLU A 63 -17.52 20.62 2.99
CA GLU A 63 -16.42 20.01 2.21
C GLU A 63 -15.93 18.66 2.79
N ALA A 64 -16.45 18.28 3.95
CA ALA A 64 -16.06 17.09 4.70
C ALA A 64 -16.94 15.92 4.27
N TYR A 65 -16.48 14.70 4.51
CA TYR A 65 -17.23 13.48 4.26
C TYR A 65 -18.11 13.14 5.47
N ASP A 66 -19.42 13.38 5.34
CA ASP A 66 -20.44 13.07 6.33
C ASP A 66 -21.14 11.74 6.00
N PHE A 67 -21.01 10.73 6.86
CA PHE A 67 -21.54 9.37 6.61
C PHE A 67 -21.97 8.62 7.88
N LEU A 68 -22.55 7.43 7.67
CA LEU A 68 -23.12 6.56 8.72
C LEU A 68 -24.09 7.29 9.68
N PRO A 69 -25.20 7.85 9.17
CA PRO A 69 -26.18 8.53 10.00
C PRO A 69 -27.00 7.55 10.87
N VAL A 70 -27.23 7.92 12.13
CA VAL A 70 -28.07 7.16 13.09
C VAL A 70 -29.11 8.08 13.72
N TRP A 71 -30.36 7.62 13.83
CA TRP A 71 -31.47 8.40 14.38
C TRP A 71 -31.52 8.34 15.90
N SER A 72 -31.89 9.46 16.54
CA SER A 72 -32.30 9.45 17.94
C SER A 72 -33.63 8.68 18.11
N PRO A 73 -33.89 8.04 19.27
CA PRO A 73 -35.12 7.27 19.48
C PRO A 73 -36.40 8.12 19.33
N ASP A 74 -36.32 9.43 19.57
CA ASP A 74 -37.43 10.35 19.38
C ASP A 74 -37.56 10.91 17.96
N GLY A 75 -36.69 10.52 17.03
CA GLY A 75 -36.66 10.96 15.64
C GLY A 75 -36.30 12.44 15.41
N LYS A 76 -35.86 13.17 16.44
CA LYS A 76 -35.62 14.63 16.33
C LYS A 76 -34.19 15.00 15.96
N SER A 77 -33.24 14.09 16.13
CA SER A 77 -31.82 14.35 15.90
C SER A 77 -31.17 13.18 15.18
N ILE A 78 -30.06 13.47 14.49
CA ILE A 78 -29.27 12.49 13.76
C ILE A 78 -27.81 12.67 14.18
N ALA A 79 -27.18 11.58 14.60
CA ALA A 79 -25.74 11.53 14.82
C ALA A 79 -25.05 10.94 13.59
N PHE A 80 -23.85 11.42 13.26
CA PHE A 80 -23.10 11.00 12.07
C PHE A 80 -21.59 11.17 12.27
N ALA A 81 -20.79 10.44 11.49
CA ALA A 81 -19.35 10.60 11.43
C ALA A 81 -18.97 11.66 10.40
N SER A 82 -17.97 12.50 10.72
CA SER A 82 -17.52 13.58 9.84
C SER A 82 -16.04 13.90 10.02
N ASP A 83 -15.31 14.05 8.93
CA ASP A 83 -13.86 14.32 8.92
C ASP A 83 -13.50 15.81 8.88
N ARG A 84 -14.41 16.70 9.27
CA ARG A 84 -14.23 18.18 9.31
C ARG A 84 -12.94 18.65 9.98
N TYR A 85 -12.42 17.85 10.92
CA TYR A 85 -11.18 18.12 11.64
C TYR A 85 -10.06 17.10 11.32
N GLY A 86 -10.15 16.44 10.16
CA GLY A 86 -9.14 15.58 9.55
C GLY A 86 -9.33 14.08 9.79
N GLY A 87 -9.78 13.67 10.97
CA GLY A 87 -10.27 12.32 11.24
C GLY A 87 -11.77 12.37 11.57
N TYR A 88 -12.46 11.24 11.48
CA TYR A 88 -13.89 11.19 11.79
C TYR A 88 -14.15 11.46 13.26
N ASP A 89 -14.96 12.47 13.55
CA ASP A 89 -15.58 12.71 14.85
C ASP A 89 -17.10 12.53 14.74
N ILE A 90 -17.77 12.39 15.90
CA ILE A 90 -19.22 12.31 15.97
C ILE A 90 -19.81 13.72 16.00
N PHE A 91 -20.78 13.96 15.14
CA PHE A 91 -21.57 15.18 15.12
C PHE A 91 -23.05 14.86 15.31
N LEU A 92 -23.77 15.79 15.94
CA LEU A 92 -25.21 15.75 16.12
C LEU A 92 -25.86 16.91 15.37
N ILE A 93 -26.91 16.63 14.59
CA ILE A 93 -27.69 17.63 13.86
C ILE A 93 -29.19 17.41 14.09
N PRO A 94 -30.03 18.47 14.19
CA PRO A 94 -31.47 18.30 14.19
C PRO A 94 -31.94 17.63 12.89
N ALA A 95 -32.90 16.71 12.97
CA ALA A 95 -33.47 16.02 11.81
C ALA A 95 -34.10 17.01 10.80
N SER A 96 -34.56 18.17 11.27
CA SER A 96 -35.06 19.26 10.42
C SER A 96 -33.95 20.04 9.69
N GLY A 97 -32.68 19.70 9.90
CA GLY A 97 -31.51 20.48 9.44
C GLY A 97 -31.14 21.61 10.39
N GLY A 98 -29.94 22.17 10.18
CA GLY A 98 -29.38 23.26 10.98
C GLY A 98 -27.88 23.13 11.19
N LYS A 99 -27.36 23.74 12.26
CA LYS A 99 -25.95 23.65 12.62
C LYS A 99 -25.64 22.34 13.32
N ALA A 100 -24.69 21.57 12.79
CA ALA A 100 -24.17 20.39 13.45
C ALA A 100 -23.29 20.75 14.67
N LYS A 101 -23.38 19.95 15.73
CA LYS A 101 -22.60 20.06 16.97
C LYS A 101 -21.62 18.88 17.04
N ARG A 102 -20.31 19.16 17.15
CA ARG A 102 -19.27 18.15 17.40
C ARG A 102 -19.39 17.63 18.83
N LEU A 103 -19.30 16.31 19.01
CA LEU A 103 -19.41 15.64 20.31
C LEU A 103 -18.10 15.01 20.79
N THR A 104 -17.23 14.57 19.88
CA THR A 104 -15.94 13.91 20.21
C THR A 104 -14.75 14.67 19.64
N THR A 105 -13.58 14.56 20.28
CA THR A 105 -12.36 15.27 19.85
C THR A 105 -11.04 14.48 20.01
N LYS A 106 -11.08 13.14 20.11
CA LYS A 106 -9.85 12.34 20.33
C LYS A 106 -9.02 12.21 19.05
N SER A 107 -9.53 12.51 17.86
CA SER A 107 -8.89 12.13 16.58
C SER A 107 -8.65 10.61 16.52
N GLY A 108 -9.64 9.87 17.03
CA GLY A 108 -9.78 8.41 17.18
C GLY A 108 -10.04 7.66 15.88
N GLY A 109 -10.81 8.27 14.98
CA GLY A 109 -11.65 7.53 14.04
C GLY A 109 -12.92 7.10 14.77
N GLU A 110 -13.73 8.07 15.21
CA GLU A 110 -14.92 7.87 16.01
C GLU A 110 -16.16 7.71 15.11
N ILE A 111 -16.76 6.52 15.12
CA ILE A 111 -17.86 6.16 14.21
C ILE A 111 -19.12 5.76 15.01
N PRO A 112 -20.26 6.47 14.85
CA PRO A 112 -21.47 6.20 15.62
C PRO A 112 -22.11 4.86 15.22
N GLN A 113 -22.67 4.15 16.20
CA GLN A 113 -23.36 2.85 16.03
C GLN A 113 -24.87 2.97 16.24
N SER A 114 -25.30 3.56 17.36
CA SER A 114 -26.71 3.73 17.73
C SER A 114 -26.85 4.72 18.89
N PHE A 115 -28.09 5.10 19.23
CA PHE A 115 -28.40 5.78 20.49
C PHE A 115 -28.73 4.77 21.59
N THR A 116 -28.55 5.15 22.85
CA THR A 116 -29.19 4.43 23.97
C THR A 116 -30.72 4.55 23.88
N PRO A 117 -31.49 3.56 24.38
CA PRO A 117 -32.95 3.60 24.36
C PRO A 117 -33.54 4.88 25.00
N ASP A 118 -32.88 5.39 26.04
CA ASP A 118 -33.28 6.64 26.72
C ASP A 118 -32.93 7.93 25.94
N GLY A 119 -32.20 7.82 24.82
CA GLY A 119 -31.80 8.91 23.94
C GLY A 119 -30.71 9.84 24.49
N LYS A 120 -30.10 9.54 25.65
CA LYS A 120 -29.12 10.43 26.29
C LYS A 120 -27.69 10.26 25.78
N TYR A 121 -27.37 9.10 25.22
CA TYR A 121 -26.02 8.76 24.77
C TYR A 121 -26.01 8.21 23.35
N ILE A 122 -24.88 8.39 22.68
CA ILE A 122 -24.56 7.78 21.38
C ILE A 122 -23.46 6.76 21.60
N LEU A 123 -23.71 5.53 21.17
CA LEU A 123 -22.71 4.47 21.10
C LEU A 123 -21.83 4.67 19.89
N PHE A 124 -20.53 4.41 20.05
CA PHE A 124 -19.58 4.53 18.95
C PHE A 124 -18.37 3.62 19.17
N TYR A 125 -17.76 3.15 18.09
CA TYR A 125 -16.43 2.55 18.18
C TYR A 125 -15.36 3.59 17.86
N ALA A 126 -14.20 3.46 18.51
CA ALA A 126 -13.06 4.33 18.25
C ALA A 126 -11.77 3.73 18.77
N LEU A 127 -10.63 4.14 18.22
CA LEU A 127 -9.30 3.84 18.75
C LEU A 127 -8.90 4.92 19.78
N ILE A 128 -9.35 4.74 21.02
CA ILE A 128 -9.06 5.66 22.12
C ILE A 128 -8.00 5.06 23.06
N GLN A 129 -8.34 3.99 23.78
CA GLN A 129 -7.47 3.29 24.72
C GLN A 129 -8.05 1.94 25.21
N ASP A 130 -7.24 0.89 25.05
CA ASP A 130 -7.50 -0.46 25.56
C ASP A 130 -7.65 -0.53 27.09
N ASP A 131 -8.31 -1.57 27.59
CA ASP A 131 -8.17 -1.95 29.00
C ASP A 131 -6.79 -2.58 29.27
N PRO A 132 -6.05 -2.19 30.32
CA PRO A 132 -4.74 -2.78 30.61
C PRO A 132 -4.82 -4.30 30.90
N LEU A 133 -5.94 -4.83 31.36
CA LEU A 133 -6.17 -6.26 31.55
C LEU A 133 -6.51 -6.98 30.25
N ASN A 134 -6.94 -6.31 29.17
CA ASN A 134 -7.25 -7.01 27.94
C ASN A 134 -5.99 -7.69 27.36
N ALA A 135 -6.08 -9.00 27.13
CA ALA A 135 -5.00 -9.81 26.57
C ALA A 135 -4.96 -9.83 25.03
N GLN A 136 -5.93 -9.20 24.35
CA GLN A 136 -5.95 -9.10 22.89
C GLN A 136 -4.70 -8.38 22.34
N PHE A 137 -4.42 -8.66 21.07
CA PHE A 137 -3.31 -8.03 20.38
C PHE A 137 -3.62 -6.53 20.15
N PRO A 138 -2.68 -5.61 20.48
CA PRO A 138 -2.93 -4.18 20.38
C PRO A 138 -2.80 -3.70 18.93
N THR A 139 -3.88 -3.85 18.15
CA THR A 139 -3.98 -3.47 16.75
C THR A 139 -5.03 -2.38 16.53
N GLY A 140 -4.82 -1.54 15.52
CA GLY A 140 -5.82 -0.55 15.10
C GLY A 140 -7.06 -1.17 14.45
N ALA A 141 -7.05 -2.47 14.14
CA ALA A 141 -8.25 -3.17 13.65
C ALA A 141 -9.28 -3.46 14.77
N PHE A 142 -8.83 -3.49 16.03
CA PHE A 142 -9.67 -3.81 17.18
C PHE A 142 -9.97 -2.54 17.96
N SER A 143 -11.04 -1.86 17.55
CA SER A 143 -11.57 -0.70 18.27
C SER A 143 -12.44 -1.14 19.45
N GLU A 144 -12.52 -0.29 20.46
CA GLU A 144 -13.36 -0.49 21.63
C GLU A 144 -14.72 0.21 21.44
N LEU A 145 -15.73 -0.22 22.21
CA LEU A 145 -17.06 0.41 22.22
C LEU A 145 -17.15 1.43 23.35
N TYR A 146 -17.50 2.66 23.00
CA TYR A 146 -17.70 3.78 23.90
C TYR A 146 -19.11 4.34 23.79
N LYS A 147 -19.47 5.20 24.73
CA LYS A 147 -20.61 6.12 24.60
C LYS A 147 -20.22 7.55 24.93
N VAL A 148 -20.88 8.50 24.29
CA VAL A 148 -20.76 9.94 24.57
C VAL A 148 -22.14 10.55 24.79
N ASN A 149 -22.26 11.47 25.74
CA ASN A 149 -23.52 12.18 25.98
C ASN A 149 -23.88 13.06 24.77
N ILE A 150 -25.16 13.21 24.46
CA ILE A 150 -25.63 14.11 23.37
C ILE A 150 -25.24 15.58 23.59
N ASP A 151 -24.93 15.95 24.83
CA ASP A 151 -24.42 17.27 25.18
C ASP A 151 -22.90 17.43 24.93
N GLY A 152 -22.21 16.36 24.58
CA GLY A 152 -20.75 16.27 24.49
C GLY A 152 -20.12 15.95 25.84
N GLY A 153 -18.79 15.98 25.91
CA GLY A 153 -18.03 15.71 27.14
C GLY A 153 -17.19 14.45 27.05
N ARG A 154 -16.76 13.95 28.21
CA ARG A 154 -15.86 12.80 28.34
C ARG A 154 -16.56 11.50 27.86
N PRO A 155 -15.96 10.73 26.93
CA PRO A 155 -16.49 9.42 26.58
C PRO A 155 -16.34 8.40 27.70
N GLU A 156 -17.33 7.52 27.84
CA GLU A 156 -17.35 6.37 28.76
C GLU A 156 -17.11 5.07 27.98
N ARG A 157 -16.31 4.15 28.52
CA ARG A 157 -16.01 2.87 27.84
C ARG A 157 -17.03 1.80 28.26
N ILE A 158 -17.64 1.14 27.27
CA ILE A 158 -18.61 0.06 27.48
C ILE A 158 -17.91 -1.30 27.36
N LEU A 159 -17.33 -1.59 26.19
CA LEU A 159 -16.61 -2.84 25.92
C LEU A 159 -15.18 -2.52 25.52
N THR A 160 -14.23 -3.35 25.96
CA THR A 160 -12.84 -3.30 25.47
C THR A 160 -12.61 -4.24 24.29
N THR A 161 -13.64 -4.98 23.85
CA THR A 161 -13.66 -5.78 22.63
C THR A 161 -14.46 -5.07 21.56
N THR A 162 -14.17 -5.36 20.29
CA THR A 162 -14.86 -4.74 19.16
C THR A 162 -16.30 -5.22 19.04
N ALA A 163 -17.21 -4.25 18.93
CA ALA A 163 -18.62 -4.47 18.73
C ALA A 163 -19.17 -3.51 17.67
N LEU A 164 -19.22 -3.96 16.41
CA LEU A 164 -19.75 -3.18 15.30
C LEU A 164 -21.27 -3.36 15.18
N GLY A 165 -21.97 -2.33 14.69
CA GLY A 165 -23.43 -2.29 14.65
C GLY A 165 -24.09 -2.39 16.03
N ALA A 166 -23.37 -2.05 17.10
CA ALA A 166 -23.82 -2.24 18.47
C ALA A 166 -25.16 -1.52 18.75
N LYS A 167 -26.16 -2.28 19.23
CA LYS A 167 -27.48 -1.76 19.62
C LYS A 167 -27.93 -2.40 20.94
N TYR A 168 -28.39 -1.58 21.88
CA TYR A 168 -29.01 -2.07 23.11
C TYR A 168 -30.39 -2.69 22.85
N SER A 169 -30.79 -3.64 23.70
CA SER A 169 -32.20 -3.94 23.92
C SER A 169 -32.90 -2.78 24.62
N ASP A 170 -34.22 -2.67 24.51
CA ASP A 170 -35.03 -1.61 25.12
C ASP A 170 -34.86 -1.51 26.64
N ASP A 171 -34.58 -2.63 27.30
CA ASP A 171 -34.30 -2.71 28.73
C ASP A 171 -32.82 -2.57 29.11
N GLU A 172 -31.96 -2.30 28.12
CA GLU A 172 -30.50 -2.14 28.21
C GLU A 172 -29.73 -3.36 28.75
N LYS A 173 -30.39 -4.52 28.88
CA LYS A 173 -29.75 -5.75 29.38
C LYS A 173 -28.83 -6.41 28.35
N TYR A 174 -29.11 -6.25 27.07
CA TYR A 174 -28.36 -6.89 26.00
C TYR A 174 -27.79 -5.87 25.01
N ILE A 175 -26.61 -6.17 24.45
CA ILE A 175 -26.06 -5.47 23.29
C ILE A 175 -25.92 -6.48 22.15
N LEU A 176 -26.60 -6.23 21.03
CA LEU A 176 -26.47 -6.98 19.78
C LEU A 176 -25.43 -6.31 18.90
N TYR A 177 -24.50 -7.08 18.34
CA TYR A 177 -23.41 -6.56 17.51
C TYR A 177 -22.84 -7.64 16.57
N TYR A 178 -21.92 -7.27 15.69
CA TYR A 178 -21.07 -8.20 14.95
C TYR A 178 -19.58 -7.90 15.17
N ASP A 179 -18.74 -8.93 15.09
CA ASP A 179 -17.33 -8.87 15.50
C ASP A 179 -16.36 -8.45 14.38
N ILE A 180 -15.06 -8.45 14.71
CA ILE A 180 -13.92 -8.39 13.78
C ILE A 180 -12.85 -9.34 14.31
N LYS A 181 -12.27 -10.17 13.43
CA LYS A 181 -11.26 -11.19 13.81
C LYS A 181 -9.89 -10.99 13.15
N GLY A 182 -9.80 -10.18 12.10
CA GLY A 182 -8.57 -9.99 11.33
C GLY A 182 -8.58 -8.77 10.41
N TYR A 183 -7.68 -8.75 9.42
CA TYR A 183 -7.38 -7.59 8.57
C TYR A 183 -8.14 -7.54 7.25
N GLU A 184 -9.06 -8.47 7.00
CA GLU A 184 -9.71 -8.59 5.70
C GLU A 184 -10.49 -7.31 5.34
N ASP A 185 -10.43 -6.94 4.06
CA ASP A 185 -11.18 -5.80 3.54
C ASP A 185 -12.69 -5.98 3.79
N SER A 186 -13.36 -4.92 4.26
CA SER A 186 -14.79 -4.98 4.56
C SER A 186 -15.67 -5.17 3.32
N TRP A 187 -15.14 -4.90 2.13
CA TRP A 187 -15.83 -4.98 0.85
C TRP A 187 -15.55 -6.26 0.07
N ARG A 188 -14.63 -7.13 0.52
CA ARG A 188 -14.48 -8.49 -0.02
C ARG A 188 -15.80 -9.26 0.13
N LYS A 189 -16.23 -9.92 -0.95
CA LYS A 189 -17.49 -10.67 -1.03
C LYS A 189 -17.22 -12.16 -1.19
N HIS A 190 -18.23 -12.97 -0.87
CA HIS A 190 -18.20 -14.42 -1.06
C HIS A 190 -17.10 -15.13 -0.25
N HIS A 191 -16.47 -14.44 0.70
CA HIS A 191 -15.41 -15.01 1.50
C HIS A 191 -16.01 -16.01 2.49
N VAL A 192 -15.47 -17.23 2.51
CA VAL A 192 -15.86 -18.28 3.44
C VAL A 192 -14.61 -18.76 4.18
N SER A 193 -14.42 -18.28 5.41
CA SER A 193 -13.30 -18.66 6.27
C SER A 193 -13.50 -18.19 7.72
N SER A 194 -12.56 -18.53 8.60
CA SER A 194 -12.58 -18.16 10.02
C SER A 194 -12.60 -16.66 10.29
N VAL A 195 -12.11 -15.83 9.36
CA VAL A 195 -11.98 -14.37 9.56
C VAL A 195 -13.30 -13.61 9.35
N THR A 196 -14.28 -14.24 8.71
CA THR A 196 -15.59 -13.63 8.43
C THR A 196 -16.36 -13.37 9.72
N ARG A 197 -17.29 -12.42 9.67
CA ARG A 197 -17.88 -11.86 10.90
C ARG A 197 -19.11 -12.63 11.33
N ASP A 198 -19.23 -12.77 12.65
CA ASP A 198 -20.36 -13.40 13.33
C ASP A 198 -21.19 -12.35 14.07
N ILE A 199 -22.47 -12.66 14.30
CA ILE A 199 -23.37 -11.87 15.16
C ILE A 199 -23.29 -12.40 16.60
N TRP A 200 -23.24 -11.48 17.55
CA TRP A 200 -23.09 -11.74 18.97
C TRP A 200 -24.10 -10.97 19.81
N LEU A 201 -24.42 -11.55 20.97
CA LEU A 201 -25.22 -10.93 22.02
C LEU A 201 -24.36 -10.83 23.29
N TYR A 202 -24.16 -9.61 23.78
CA TYR A 202 -23.52 -9.34 25.07
C TYR A 202 -24.58 -9.11 26.15
N ASP A 203 -24.44 -9.78 27.29
CA ASP A 203 -25.29 -9.60 28.46
C ASP A 203 -24.63 -8.63 29.45
N SER A 204 -25.20 -7.45 29.60
CA SER A 204 -24.68 -6.35 30.42
C SER A 204 -24.69 -6.65 31.92
N GLU A 205 -25.53 -7.58 32.38
CA GLU A 205 -25.63 -7.95 33.80
C GLU A 205 -24.56 -8.98 34.19
N THR A 206 -24.29 -9.94 33.31
CA THR A 206 -23.35 -11.04 33.55
C THR A 206 -21.96 -10.84 32.95
N GLY A 207 -21.81 -9.90 32.01
CA GLY A 207 -20.58 -9.65 31.28
C GLY A 207 -20.23 -10.71 30.24
N LYS A 208 -21.19 -11.54 29.82
CA LYS A 208 -20.96 -12.68 28.93
C LYS A 208 -21.29 -12.38 27.48
N HIS A 209 -20.51 -12.93 26.56
CA HIS A 209 -20.75 -12.87 25.13
C HIS A 209 -21.29 -14.22 24.63
N LYS A 210 -22.36 -14.18 23.83
CA LYS A 210 -22.95 -15.36 23.19
C LYS A 210 -22.96 -15.17 21.67
N LYS A 211 -22.30 -16.05 20.95
CA LYS A 211 -22.36 -16.10 19.49
C LYS A 211 -23.74 -16.59 19.04
N LEU A 212 -24.36 -15.89 18.10
CA LEU A 212 -25.69 -16.22 17.57
C LEU A 212 -25.65 -16.95 16.22
N THR A 213 -24.59 -16.75 15.44
CA THR A 213 -24.44 -17.30 14.09
C THR A 213 -23.39 -18.42 14.02
N ALA A 214 -23.57 -19.35 13.09
CA ALA A 214 -22.63 -20.44 12.82
C ALA A 214 -22.18 -20.53 11.34
N PHE A 215 -22.65 -19.64 10.47
CA PHE A 215 -22.25 -19.60 9.07
C PHE A 215 -20.77 -19.23 8.95
N GLU A 216 -19.99 -19.99 8.18
CA GLU A 216 -18.56 -19.75 7.94
C GLU A 216 -18.30 -18.65 6.89
N GLY A 217 -19.26 -17.74 6.69
CA GLY A 217 -19.15 -16.58 5.81
C GLY A 217 -19.57 -15.31 6.55
N GLU A 218 -19.95 -14.26 5.83
CA GLU A 218 -20.23 -12.96 6.45
C GLU A 218 -21.67 -12.80 6.93
N ASP A 219 -21.83 -12.54 8.23
CA ASP A 219 -23.09 -12.13 8.88
C ASP A 219 -22.91 -10.74 9.54
N ARG A 220 -23.68 -9.73 9.09
CA ARG A 220 -23.45 -8.31 9.46
C ARG A 220 -24.73 -7.51 9.63
N TYR A 221 -24.59 -6.30 10.18
CA TYR A 221 -25.67 -5.31 10.37
C TYR A 221 -26.94 -5.87 11.04
N PRO A 222 -26.80 -6.47 12.25
CA PRO A 222 -27.94 -7.03 12.97
C PRO A 222 -28.83 -5.93 13.56
N VAL A 223 -30.15 -6.12 13.50
CA VAL A 223 -31.16 -5.23 14.09
C VAL A 223 -32.28 -6.04 14.76
N TYR A 224 -32.80 -5.56 15.89
CA TYR A 224 -33.96 -6.15 16.57
C TYR A 224 -35.26 -5.88 15.82
N SER A 225 -36.20 -6.85 15.84
CA SER A 225 -37.61 -6.57 15.61
C SER A 225 -38.17 -5.64 16.70
N PRO A 226 -39.27 -4.92 16.46
CA PRO A 226 -39.87 -4.03 17.47
C PRO A 226 -40.26 -4.71 18.79
N ASP A 227 -40.49 -6.03 18.78
CA ASP A 227 -40.77 -6.83 19.97
C ASP A 227 -39.55 -7.59 20.53
N GLU A 228 -38.37 -7.35 19.95
CA GLU A 228 -37.07 -7.94 20.28
C GLU A 228 -37.01 -9.48 20.26
N SER A 229 -38.01 -10.14 19.67
CA SER A 229 -38.07 -11.59 19.57
C SER A 229 -37.23 -12.14 18.42
N THR A 230 -37.00 -11.32 17.39
CA THR A 230 -36.35 -11.67 16.13
C THR A 230 -35.18 -10.72 15.86
N VAL A 231 -34.08 -11.26 15.34
CA VAL A 231 -32.94 -10.51 14.82
C VAL A 231 -32.99 -10.58 13.30
N TYR A 232 -33.05 -9.42 12.63
CA TYR A 232 -32.82 -9.30 11.19
C TYR A 232 -31.37 -8.94 10.94
N TYR A 233 -30.76 -9.49 9.90
CA TYR A 233 -29.36 -9.27 9.57
C TYR A 233 -29.07 -9.50 8.09
N LEU A 234 -27.90 -9.08 7.63
CA LEU A 234 -27.40 -9.36 6.30
C LEU A 234 -26.48 -10.58 6.34
N SER A 235 -26.73 -11.55 5.46
CA SER A 235 -25.91 -12.76 5.34
C SER A 235 -25.58 -13.09 3.88
N GLU A 236 -24.34 -13.52 3.62
CA GLU A 236 -23.91 -14.05 2.31
C GLU A 236 -24.17 -15.55 2.15
N ARG A 237 -24.96 -16.17 3.04
CA ARG A 237 -25.23 -17.62 3.05
C ARG A 237 -25.76 -18.20 1.74
N ASP A 238 -26.38 -17.36 0.90
CA ASP A 238 -26.92 -17.72 -0.42
C ASP A 238 -26.20 -16.97 -1.57
N GLY A 239 -24.89 -16.75 -1.43
CA GLY A 239 -24.04 -16.13 -2.45
C GLY A 239 -23.72 -14.68 -2.14
N SER A 240 -24.70 -13.77 -2.22
CA SER A 240 -24.54 -12.34 -1.91
C SER A 240 -25.36 -11.94 -0.69
N PHE A 241 -24.99 -10.83 -0.04
CA PHE A 241 -25.73 -10.31 1.11
C PHE A 241 -27.22 -10.15 0.80
N ASN A 242 -28.03 -10.89 1.55
CA ASN A 242 -29.49 -10.80 1.57
C ASN A 242 -29.98 -10.66 3.02
N ILE A 243 -31.25 -10.30 3.20
CA ILE A 243 -31.85 -10.18 4.52
C ILE A 243 -32.24 -11.57 5.03
N TRP A 244 -31.77 -11.88 6.23
CA TRP A 244 -32.13 -13.06 7.00
C TRP A 244 -32.76 -12.67 8.33
N ALA A 245 -33.54 -13.58 8.88
CA ALA A 245 -34.14 -13.45 10.20
C ALA A 245 -33.86 -14.70 11.04
N MET A 246 -33.57 -14.51 12.32
CA MET A 246 -33.42 -15.60 13.30
C MET A 246 -34.05 -15.21 14.64
N PRO A 247 -34.48 -16.16 15.48
CA PRO A 247 -34.81 -15.87 16.86
C PRO A 247 -33.58 -15.37 17.63
N ILE A 248 -33.78 -14.54 18.67
CA ILE A 248 -32.67 -14.07 19.54
C ILE A 248 -31.90 -15.20 20.23
N SER A 249 -32.47 -16.41 20.28
CA SER A 249 -31.79 -17.60 20.81
C SER A 249 -30.64 -18.10 19.93
N GLY A 250 -30.59 -17.75 18.63
CA GLY A 250 -29.56 -18.15 17.68
C GLY A 250 -30.10 -18.57 16.32
N ASP A 251 -29.19 -18.88 15.38
CA ASP A 251 -29.47 -19.05 13.95
C ASP A 251 -29.96 -20.45 13.51
N ALA A 252 -30.28 -21.35 14.46
CA ALA A 252 -30.76 -22.70 14.15
C ALA A 252 -32.06 -22.70 13.32
N ASP A 253 -32.93 -21.71 13.53
CA ASP A 253 -34.18 -21.49 12.79
C ASP A 253 -34.08 -20.26 11.85
N ALA A 254 -32.87 -19.94 11.37
CA ALA A 254 -32.66 -18.83 10.46
C ALA A 254 -33.37 -19.03 9.12
N ARG A 255 -33.94 -17.94 8.58
CA ARG A 255 -34.69 -17.95 7.32
C ARG A 255 -34.38 -16.71 6.48
N GLN A 256 -34.31 -16.93 5.17
CA GLN A 256 -34.06 -15.89 4.17
C GLN A 256 -35.35 -15.12 3.85
N LEU A 257 -35.26 -13.79 3.80
CA LEU A 257 -36.38 -12.89 3.49
C LEU A 257 -36.28 -12.22 2.13
N SER A 258 -35.07 -12.17 1.55
CA SER A 258 -34.81 -11.62 0.22
C SER A 258 -33.88 -12.51 -0.58
N SER A 259 -33.98 -12.45 -1.91
CA SER A 259 -33.19 -13.25 -2.86
C SER A 259 -32.73 -12.38 -4.04
N TYR A 260 -32.05 -11.28 -3.73
CA TYR A 260 -31.39 -10.45 -4.74
C TYR A 260 -30.08 -11.10 -5.18
N GLU A 261 -29.84 -11.11 -6.48
CA GLU A 261 -28.65 -11.67 -7.10
C GLU A 261 -27.69 -10.57 -7.57
N ASN A 262 -26.44 -10.96 -7.87
CA ASN A 262 -25.34 -10.18 -8.46
C ASN A 262 -24.78 -9.02 -7.62
N HIS A 263 -25.58 -8.38 -6.77
CA HIS A 263 -25.17 -7.22 -5.97
C HIS A 263 -25.54 -7.41 -4.50
N PRO A 264 -24.70 -6.97 -3.55
CA PRO A 264 -24.99 -7.13 -2.12
C PRO A 264 -26.05 -6.12 -1.65
N LEU A 265 -26.88 -6.55 -0.71
CA LEU A 265 -27.60 -5.62 0.16
C LEU A 265 -26.62 -5.04 1.19
N ARG A 266 -26.77 -3.76 1.53
CA ARG A 266 -25.89 -3.05 2.47
C ARG A 266 -26.69 -2.23 3.47
N PHE A 267 -26.09 -1.96 4.64
CA PHE A 267 -26.55 -0.95 5.59
C PHE A 267 -27.97 -1.16 6.12
N LEU A 268 -28.27 -2.36 6.60
CA LEU A 268 -29.60 -2.67 7.12
C LEU A 268 -29.95 -1.82 8.36
N SER A 269 -31.15 -1.24 8.36
CA SER A 269 -31.77 -0.53 9.48
C SER A 269 -33.25 -0.89 9.60
N ILE A 270 -33.87 -0.55 10.73
CA ILE A 270 -35.29 -0.86 11.01
C ILE A 270 -35.95 0.26 11.82
N SER A 271 -37.25 0.50 11.57
CA SER A 271 -38.11 1.40 12.36
C SER A 271 -38.85 0.68 13.50
N ASP A 272 -39.44 1.43 14.42
CA ASP A 272 -40.28 0.89 15.52
C ASP A 272 -41.57 0.26 14.99
N GLU A 273 -41.98 0.64 13.78
CA GLU A 273 -43.11 0.04 13.05
C GLU A 273 -42.70 -1.24 12.26
N GLY A 274 -41.45 -1.70 12.42
CA GLY A 274 -40.94 -2.91 11.78
C GLY A 274 -40.64 -2.78 10.28
N ILE A 275 -40.44 -1.54 9.78
CA ILE A 275 -40.06 -1.29 8.39
C ILE A 275 -38.54 -1.41 8.29
N LEU A 276 -38.07 -2.36 7.49
CA LEU A 276 -36.66 -2.55 7.15
C LEU A 276 -36.26 -1.56 6.04
N CYS A 277 -35.04 -1.04 6.11
CA CYS A 277 -34.45 -0.12 5.14
C CYS A 277 -33.00 -0.50 4.87
N PHE A 278 -32.60 -0.50 3.60
CA PHE A 278 -31.27 -0.93 3.17
C PHE A 278 -30.88 -0.34 1.81
N GLY A 279 -29.60 -0.37 1.50
CA GLY A 279 -29.06 -0.05 0.18
C GLY A 279 -28.99 -1.29 -0.70
N TYR A 280 -29.39 -1.17 -1.97
CA TYR A 280 -29.18 -2.20 -2.99
C TYR A 280 -28.84 -1.54 -4.33
N ASN A 281 -27.70 -1.93 -4.89
CA ASN A 281 -27.25 -1.53 -6.22
C ASN A 281 -27.24 0.01 -6.46
N GLY A 282 -26.83 0.77 -5.43
CA GLY A 282 -26.76 2.23 -5.45
C GLY A 282 -28.07 2.95 -5.13
N GLU A 283 -29.15 2.21 -4.85
CA GLU A 283 -30.48 2.74 -4.54
C GLU A 283 -30.94 2.34 -3.11
N ILE A 284 -32.03 2.95 -2.64
CA ILE A 284 -32.61 2.71 -1.32
C ILE A 284 -33.88 1.87 -1.45
N TYR A 285 -34.02 0.86 -0.60
CA TYR A 285 -35.18 -0.02 -0.54
C TYR A 285 -35.78 -0.04 0.86
N THR A 286 -37.10 -0.16 0.93
CA THR A 286 -37.82 -0.34 2.20
C THR A 286 -38.92 -1.39 2.09
N GLY A 287 -39.31 -1.96 3.22
CA GLY A 287 -40.42 -2.90 3.27
C GLY A 287 -40.57 -3.59 4.61
N THR A 288 -41.49 -4.53 4.67
CA THR A 288 -41.65 -5.42 5.84
C THR A 288 -41.60 -6.84 5.34
N GLU A 289 -41.25 -7.77 6.21
CA GLU A 289 -41.28 -9.21 5.89
C GLU A 289 -42.62 -9.63 5.25
N SER A 290 -43.75 -9.17 5.79
CA SER A 290 -45.09 -9.57 5.31
C SER A 290 -45.49 -8.97 3.96
N LYS A 291 -44.86 -7.86 3.55
CA LYS A 291 -45.24 -7.10 2.34
C LYS A 291 -44.17 -7.13 1.25
N GLY A 292 -42.99 -7.68 1.53
CA GLY A 292 -41.83 -7.60 0.66
C GLY A 292 -41.17 -6.21 0.64
N PHE A 293 -40.15 -6.07 -0.19
CA PHE A 293 -39.28 -4.88 -0.27
C PHE A 293 -39.43 -4.18 -1.62
N SER A 294 -39.43 -2.85 -1.61
CA SER A 294 -39.62 -2.02 -2.79
C SER A 294 -38.62 -0.87 -2.81
N ARG A 295 -38.21 -0.45 -4.01
CA ARG A 295 -37.37 0.72 -4.20
C ARG A 295 -38.09 1.99 -3.74
N VAL A 296 -37.39 2.87 -3.03
CA VAL A 296 -37.82 4.23 -2.71
C VAL A 296 -37.45 5.15 -3.89
N PRO A 297 -38.40 5.79 -4.58
CA PRO A 297 -38.08 6.71 -5.66
C PRO A 297 -37.51 8.01 -5.09
N VAL A 298 -36.21 8.24 -5.22
CA VAL A 298 -35.52 9.45 -4.73
C VAL A 298 -35.26 10.41 -5.89
N ILE A 299 -35.49 11.69 -5.65
CA ILE A 299 -35.18 12.80 -6.57
C ILE A 299 -34.19 13.73 -5.86
N ILE A 300 -33.06 14.01 -6.49
CA ILE A 300 -32.04 14.95 -6.03
C ILE A 300 -31.83 15.96 -7.15
N ASP A 301 -32.23 17.22 -6.93
CA ASP A 301 -32.16 18.30 -7.91
C ASP A 301 -31.28 19.43 -7.37
N ASN A 302 -29.96 19.21 -7.39
CA ASN A 302 -28.97 20.10 -6.81
C ASN A 302 -27.88 20.46 -7.82
N ASP A 303 -27.35 21.67 -7.68
CA ASP A 303 -26.15 22.10 -8.39
C ASP A 303 -24.89 21.53 -7.73
N ASP A 304 -23.80 21.44 -8.49
CA ASP A 304 -22.54 20.88 -8.02
C ASP A 304 -21.91 21.77 -6.93
N LYS A 305 -21.44 21.13 -5.85
CA LYS A 305 -20.77 21.81 -4.73
C LYS A 305 -19.46 22.49 -5.10
N ALA A 306 -18.78 21.96 -6.11
CA ALA A 306 -17.49 22.42 -6.56
C ALA A 306 -17.36 22.21 -8.06
N ASN A 307 -16.56 23.04 -8.71
CA ASN A 307 -16.27 22.87 -10.14
C ASN A 307 -15.59 21.51 -10.38
N THR A 308 -16.09 20.79 -11.37
CA THR A 308 -15.53 19.52 -11.86
C THR A 308 -14.22 19.73 -12.62
N VAL A 309 -14.08 20.90 -13.27
CA VAL A 309 -12.85 21.33 -13.93
C VAL A 309 -12.16 22.41 -13.11
N THR A 310 -10.92 22.14 -12.66
CA THR A 310 -10.15 23.05 -11.81
C THR A 310 -8.80 23.39 -12.42
N TYR A 311 -8.43 24.67 -12.40
CA TYR A 311 -7.08 25.11 -12.80
C TYR A 311 -6.07 24.75 -11.71
N MET A 312 -5.07 23.97 -12.08
CA MET A 312 -4.00 23.46 -11.22
C MET A 312 -2.69 24.18 -11.50
N LYS A 313 -1.87 24.32 -10.45
CA LYS A 313 -0.55 24.93 -10.51
C LYS A 313 0.39 24.19 -9.56
N GLU A 314 1.18 23.27 -10.11
CA GLU A 314 2.02 22.35 -9.33
C GLU A 314 3.51 22.62 -9.54
N GLY A 315 4.23 22.86 -8.44
CA GLY A 315 5.69 23.02 -8.42
C GLY A 315 6.44 21.85 -7.78
N LYS A 316 5.73 20.74 -7.56
CA LYS A 316 6.21 19.49 -6.95
C LYS A 316 5.38 18.32 -7.50
N GLY A 317 5.77 17.08 -7.19
CA GLY A 317 4.99 15.89 -7.56
C GLY A 317 5.31 15.31 -8.94
N ALA A 318 6.49 15.62 -9.49
CA ALA A 318 7.02 14.85 -10.61
C ALA A 318 7.19 13.38 -10.20
N GLU A 319 6.72 12.48 -11.05
CA GLU A 319 6.75 11.02 -10.84
C GLU A 319 7.90 10.37 -11.61
N GLU A 320 8.20 10.91 -12.78
CA GLU A 320 9.26 10.45 -13.69
C GLU A 320 9.90 11.66 -14.36
N ILE A 321 11.19 11.55 -14.69
CA ILE A 321 11.91 12.57 -15.45
C ILE A 321 12.73 11.98 -16.60
N ALA A 322 12.95 12.78 -17.64
CA ALA A 322 13.97 12.51 -18.66
C ALA A 322 14.75 13.78 -18.99
N VAL A 323 16.05 13.63 -19.27
CA VAL A 323 16.94 14.75 -19.56
C VAL A 323 17.20 14.83 -21.07
N SER A 324 17.07 16.03 -21.62
CA SER A 324 17.40 16.31 -23.03
C SER A 324 18.88 16.01 -23.37
N PRO A 325 19.21 15.68 -24.64
CA PRO A 325 20.58 15.31 -25.02
C PRO A 325 21.66 16.37 -24.75
N ASP A 326 21.30 17.65 -24.66
CA ASP A 326 22.22 18.74 -24.33
C ASP A 326 22.15 19.18 -22.85
N GLY A 327 21.26 18.57 -22.06
CA GLY A 327 21.10 18.80 -20.63
C GLY A 327 20.47 20.13 -20.25
N LYS A 328 19.79 20.82 -21.18
CA LYS A 328 19.16 22.13 -20.92
C LYS A 328 17.66 22.07 -20.63
N GLU A 329 17.04 20.95 -20.92
CA GLU A 329 15.63 20.69 -20.65
C GLU A 329 15.44 19.36 -19.92
N ILE A 330 14.40 19.29 -19.10
CA ILE A 330 13.95 18.09 -18.42
C ILE A 330 12.45 17.90 -18.73
N ALA A 331 12.10 16.74 -19.28
CA ALA A 331 10.72 16.30 -19.38
C ALA A 331 10.30 15.64 -18.07
N LEU A 332 9.05 15.86 -17.66
CA LEU A 332 8.49 15.48 -16.38
C LEU A 332 7.11 14.86 -16.60
N ILE A 333 6.80 13.80 -15.86
CA ILE A 333 5.43 13.31 -15.69
C ILE A 333 4.87 13.89 -14.39
N ILE A 334 3.75 14.60 -14.47
CA ILE A 334 3.03 15.13 -13.30
C ILE A 334 1.56 14.78 -13.48
N ARG A 335 1.02 13.95 -12.58
CA ARG A 335 -0.39 13.51 -12.58
C ARG A 335 -0.82 13.00 -13.97
N GLY A 336 -0.01 12.12 -14.55
CA GLY A 336 -0.27 11.54 -15.86
C GLY A 336 0.01 12.42 -17.07
N GLU A 337 0.55 13.63 -16.93
CA GLU A 337 0.80 14.51 -18.08
C GLU A 337 2.28 14.84 -18.30
N VAL A 338 2.65 15.05 -19.57
CA VAL A 338 4.01 15.41 -19.95
C VAL A 338 4.20 16.94 -19.91
N PHE A 339 5.17 17.38 -19.12
CA PHE A 339 5.67 18.75 -19.10
C PHE A 339 7.16 18.78 -19.44
N VAL A 340 7.64 19.91 -19.95
CA VAL A 340 9.08 20.16 -20.14
C VAL A 340 9.47 21.46 -19.47
N THR A 341 10.53 21.43 -18.66
CA THR A 341 11.08 22.62 -18.01
C THR A 341 12.53 22.86 -18.45
N ALA A 342 12.91 24.13 -18.56
CA ALA A 342 14.31 24.49 -18.72
C ALA A 342 15.10 24.21 -17.42
N THR A 343 16.37 23.82 -17.52
CA THR A 343 17.21 23.55 -16.33
C THR A 343 17.73 24.82 -15.67
N ASP A 344 17.92 25.87 -16.47
CA ASP A 344 18.57 27.12 -16.04
C ASP A 344 17.58 28.28 -15.89
N PHE A 345 16.30 28.06 -16.21
CA PHE A 345 15.22 29.06 -16.16
C PHE A 345 13.93 28.42 -15.61
N ASN A 346 12.96 29.24 -15.22
CA ASN A 346 11.68 28.78 -14.67
C ASN A 346 10.58 28.60 -15.74
N THR A 347 10.98 28.44 -17.01
CA THR A 347 10.02 28.25 -18.09
C THR A 347 9.62 26.78 -18.16
N THR A 348 8.32 26.51 -18.00
CA THR A 348 7.74 25.18 -18.11
C THR A 348 6.65 25.19 -19.19
N ARG A 349 6.67 24.19 -20.07
CA ARG A 349 5.70 24.00 -21.14
C ARG A 349 4.97 22.68 -20.94
N ARG A 350 3.64 22.72 -20.92
CA ARG A 350 2.79 21.53 -21.03
C ARG A 350 2.85 20.97 -22.45
N ILE A 351 3.08 19.66 -22.60
CA ILE A 351 3.24 18.97 -23.88
C ILE A 351 1.99 18.19 -24.26
N THR A 352 1.40 17.45 -23.32
CA THR A 352 0.13 16.72 -23.52
C THR A 352 -1.04 17.43 -22.84
N ASN A 353 -2.26 17.00 -23.17
CA ASN A 353 -3.48 17.49 -22.55
C ASN A 353 -4.52 16.37 -22.61
N THR A 354 -4.31 15.34 -21.79
CA THR A 354 -5.17 14.16 -21.73
C THR A 354 -5.60 13.91 -20.29
N PRO A 355 -6.78 13.33 -20.04
CA PRO A 355 -7.15 12.86 -18.70
C PRO A 355 -6.51 11.51 -18.33
N GLN A 356 -6.00 10.78 -19.32
CA GLN A 356 -5.29 9.51 -19.14
C GLN A 356 -3.87 9.73 -18.62
N GLN A 357 -3.19 8.63 -18.30
CA GLN A 357 -1.83 8.65 -17.80
C GLN A 357 -0.81 8.49 -18.92
N GLU A 358 0.20 9.36 -18.90
CA GLU A 358 1.43 9.29 -19.66
C GLU A 358 2.57 8.79 -18.75
N ARG A 359 3.43 7.93 -19.28
CA ARG A 359 4.62 7.39 -18.59
C ARG A 359 5.77 7.16 -19.58
N SER A 360 6.95 6.84 -19.04
CA SER A 360 8.11 6.40 -19.81
C SER A 360 8.56 7.43 -20.85
N VAL A 361 8.73 8.67 -20.39
CA VAL A 361 9.05 9.82 -21.24
C VAL A 361 10.53 9.81 -21.63
N THR A 362 10.84 10.15 -22.88
CA THR A 362 12.21 10.30 -23.35
C THR A 362 12.34 11.29 -24.51
N PHE A 363 13.52 11.88 -24.68
CA PHE A 363 13.82 12.77 -25.81
C PHE A 363 14.40 12.00 -27.00
N SER A 364 14.11 12.47 -28.22
CA SER A 364 14.86 12.02 -29.40
C SER A 364 16.33 12.43 -29.30
N PRO A 365 17.26 11.73 -29.99
CA PRO A 365 18.69 12.05 -29.94
C PRO A 365 19.07 13.47 -30.36
N ASP A 366 18.24 14.10 -31.20
CA ASP A 366 18.38 15.50 -31.65
C ASP A 366 17.68 16.52 -30.74
N GLY A 367 16.91 16.07 -29.75
CA GLY A 367 16.16 16.89 -28.80
C GLY A 367 14.89 17.54 -29.36
N ARG A 368 14.49 17.25 -30.60
CA ARG A 368 13.34 17.91 -31.26
C ARG A 368 12.02 17.15 -31.15
N SER A 369 12.05 15.95 -30.58
CA SER A 369 10.87 15.12 -30.31
C SER A 369 10.91 14.55 -28.89
N ILE A 370 9.72 14.27 -28.34
CA ILE A 370 9.52 13.57 -27.07
C ILE A 370 8.65 12.35 -27.34
N LEU A 371 9.02 11.21 -26.78
CA LEU A 371 8.35 9.92 -26.88
C LEU A 371 7.85 9.52 -25.50
N TYR A 372 6.67 8.92 -25.42
CA TYR A 372 6.05 8.48 -24.18
C TYR A 372 5.01 7.41 -24.47
N ALA A 373 4.72 6.58 -23.47
CA ALA A 373 3.54 5.73 -23.46
C ALA A 373 2.37 6.51 -22.88
N SER A 374 1.17 6.31 -23.41
CA SER A 374 -0.08 6.90 -22.90
C SER A 374 -1.19 5.86 -22.98
N GLU A 375 -1.96 5.71 -21.92
CA GLU A 375 -3.00 4.68 -21.80
C GLU A 375 -4.34 5.12 -22.41
N ARG A 376 -4.29 5.46 -23.70
CA ARG A 376 -5.42 5.91 -24.52
C ARG A 376 -5.96 4.78 -25.38
N ASP A 377 -7.21 4.88 -25.84
CA ASP A 377 -7.81 3.89 -26.75
C ASP A 377 -7.85 2.45 -26.19
N SER A 378 -8.05 2.32 -24.86
CA SER A 378 -8.18 1.05 -24.12
C SER A 378 -6.89 0.21 -23.97
N SER A 379 -5.71 0.75 -24.28
CA SER A 379 -4.42 0.10 -24.00
C SER A 379 -3.30 1.12 -23.82
N TRP A 380 -2.15 0.70 -23.29
CA TRP A 380 -0.93 1.48 -23.45
C TRP A 380 -0.53 1.55 -24.92
N ASN A 381 -0.36 2.77 -25.41
CA ASN A 381 0.06 3.06 -26.79
C ASN A 381 1.23 4.04 -26.77
N ILE A 382 2.01 4.08 -27.85
CA ILE A 382 3.22 4.91 -27.90
C ILE A 382 3.00 6.09 -28.85
N TYR A 383 3.27 7.27 -28.33
CA TYR A 383 3.09 8.55 -29.02
C TYR A 383 4.39 9.34 -29.03
N GLN A 384 4.49 10.20 -30.04
CA GLN A 384 5.60 11.13 -30.20
C GLN A 384 5.05 12.53 -30.44
N THR A 385 5.58 13.51 -29.69
CA THR A 385 5.33 14.94 -29.91
C THR A 385 6.60 15.61 -30.41
N LYS A 386 6.52 16.40 -31.49
CA LYS A 386 7.67 17.12 -32.07
C LYS A 386 7.45 18.64 -32.08
N ILE A 387 8.56 19.39 -32.06
CA ILE A 387 8.56 20.84 -32.29
C ILE A 387 8.32 21.09 -33.79
N VAL A 388 7.32 21.92 -34.12
CA VAL A 388 6.95 22.20 -35.51
C VAL A 388 7.86 23.26 -36.14
N ASN A 389 8.25 24.27 -35.36
CA ASN A 389 9.06 25.38 -35.87
C ASN A 389 10.56 25.06 -35.78
N ASP A 390 11.25 25.04 -36.93
CA ASP A 390 12.70 24.76 -37.01
C ASP A 390 13.56 25.82 -36.32
N ASP A 391 13.07 27.07 -36.22
CA ASP A 391 13.77 28.16 -35.54
C ASP A 391 13.64 28.10 -34.01
N GLU A 392 12.77 27.24 -33.48
CA GLU A 392 12.58 27.01 -32.05
C GLU A 392 13.35 25.74 -31.62
N PRO A 393 14.44 25.87 -30.84
CA PRO A 393 15.30 24.73 -30.53
C PRO A 393 14.87 23.91 -29.31
N TYR A 394 13.92 24.40 -28.50
CA TYR A 394 13.61 23.85 -27.17
C TYR A 394 12.09 23.76 -26.93
N PHE A 395 11.64 22.67 -26.31
CA PHE A 395 10.23 22.43 -25.99
C PHE A 395 9.66 23.45 -25.00
N SER A 396 10.43 23.84 -24.00
CA SER A 396 10.08 24.82 -22.97
C SER A 396 9.60 26.15 -23.54
N ASN A 397 10.00 26.51 -24.77
CA ASN A 397 9.58 27.73 -25.45
C ASN A 397 8.85 27.47 -26.78
N ALA A 398 8.58 26.21 -27.12
CA ALA A 398 7.95 25.85 -28.38
C ALA A 398 6.50 26.38 -28.45
N THR A 399 6.20 27.09 -29.53
CA THR A 399 4.89 27.70 -29.76
C THR A 399 3.91 26.71 -30.37
N LEU A 400 4.38 25.85 -31.28
CA LEU A 400 3.60 24.83 -31.97
C LEU A 400 4.22 23.43 -31.78
N LEU A 401 3.36 22.48 -31.41
CA LEU A 401 3.67 21.08 -31.20
C LEU A 401 2.77 20.22 -32.08
N GLU A 402 3.30 19.11 -32.58
CA GLU A 402 2.54 18.12 -33.35
C GLU A 402 2.74 16.74 -32.71
N GLU A 403 1.63 16.12 -32.29
CA GLU A 403 1.60 14.75 -31.78
C GLU A 403 1.30 13.76 -32.92
N SER A 404 1.93 12.59 -32.89
CA SER A 404 1.70 11.50 -33.81
C SER A 404 1.79 10.14 -33.11
N VAL A 405 1.06 9.15 -33.62
CA VAL A 405 1.09 7.77 -33.11
C VAL A 405 2.32 7.05 -33.67
N VAL A 406 3.09 6.42 -32.77
CA VAL A 406 4.20 5.53 -33.15
C VAL A 406 3.70 4.10 -33.28
N ILE A 407 2.99 3.59 -32.26
CA ILE A 407 2.35 2.28 -32.29
C ILE A 407 1.07 2.28 -31.44
N ALA A 408 0.02 1.66 -31.98
CA ALA A 408 -1.23 1.41 -31.27
C ALA A 408 -1.89 0.13 -31.80
N THR A 409 -1.85 -0.94 -31.03
CA THR A 409 -2.25 -2.30 -31.50
C THR A 409 -3.34 -2.98 -30.65
N GLY A 410 -3.83 -2.31 -29.59
CA GLY A 410 -4.73 -2.90 -28.59
C GLY A 410 -4.02 -3.82 -27.58
N LYS A 411 -2.73 -4.08 -27.79
CA LYS A 411 -1.83 -4.64 -26.78
C LYS A 411 -1.26 -3.52 -25.93
N GLU A 412 -0.63 -3.90 -24.84
CA GLU A 412 -0.06 -2.96 -23.88
C GLU A 412 1.36 -2.58 -24.29
N GLU A 413 1.45 -1.57 -25.16
CA GLU A 413 2.69 -1.08 -25.75
C GLU A 413 3.32 -0.02 -24.83
N PHE A 414 4.39 -0.40 -24.12
CA PHE A 414 4.87 0.35 -22.96
C PHE A 414 6.39 0.56 -22.95
N GLN A 415 6.87 1.44 -22.06
CA GLN A 415 8.28 1.80 -21.86
C GLN A 415 9.08 2.03 -23.16
N PRO A 416 8.75 3.02 -24.00
CA PRO A 416 9.42 3.23 -25.27
C PRO A 416 10.79 3.93 -25.14
N ARG A 417 11.75 3.60 -26.02
CA ARG A 417 13.05 4.28 -26.14
C ARG A 417 13.52 4.39 -27.58
N TYR A 418 14.00 5.57 -27.97
CA TYR A 418 14.62 5.78 -29.29
C TYR A 418 15.92 4.98 -29.44
N SER A 419 16.18 4.51 -30.66
CA SER A 419 17.54 4.14 -31.09
C SER A 419 18.45 5.37 -31.08
N PRO A 420 19.78 5.20 -30.94
CA PRO A 420 20.72 6.33 -30.91
C PRO A 420 20.71 7.21 -32.15
N ASP A 421 20.29 6.69 -33.31
CA ASP A 421 20.13 7.44 -34.56
C ASP A 421 18.73 8.03 -34.76
N GLY A 422 17.80 7.75 -33.83
CA GLY A 422 16.43 8.27 -33.83
C GLY A 422 15.51 7.67 -34.90
N LYS A 423 15.93 6.62 -35.62
CA LYS A 423 15.14 6.02 -36.72
C LYS A 423 14.23 4.88 -36.28
N GLU A 424 14.48 4.33 -35.10
CA GLU A 424 13.73 3.20 -34.55
C GLU A 424 13.34 3.48 -33.10
N VAL A 425 12.31 2.77 -32.64
CA VAL A 425 11.84 2.81 -31.24
C VAL A 425 11.77 1.39 -30.71
N ALA A 426 12.47 1.13 -29.62
CA ALA A 426 12.27 -0.07 -28.81
C ALA A 426 11.10 0.15 -27.84
N PHE A 427 10.36 -0.90 -27.53
CA PHE A 427 9.23 -0.88 -26.59
C PHE A 427 8.89 -2.29 -26.10
N LEU A 428 8.08 -2.37 -25.05
CA LEU A 428 7.56 -3.62 -24.51
C LEU A 428 6.12 -3.83 -24.99
N GLU A 429 5.87 -4.94 -25.65
CA GLU A 429 4.52 -5.42 -25.96
C GLU A 429 4.04 -6.32 -24.81
N GLU A 430 2.84 -6.05 -24.27
CA GLU A 430 2.29 -6.74 -23.09
C GLU A 430 3.23 -6.67 -21.88
N ARG A 431 4.06 -5.62 -21.79
CA ARG A 431 5.08 -5.38 -20.74
C ARG A 431 6.19 -6.44 -20.65
N GLU A 432 6.09 -7.55 -21.36
CA GLU A 432 7.02 -8.69 -21.26
C GLU A 432 7.87 -8.89 -22.52
N ILE A 433 7.40 -8.48 -23.70
CA ILE A 433 8.09 -8.76 -24.97
C ILE A 433 8.80 -7.51 -25.48
N LEU A 434 10.13 -7.49 -25.46
CA LEU A 434 10.88 -6.39 -26.06
C LEU A 434 10.83 -6.47 -27.59
N LYS A 435 10.35 -5.40 -28.22
CA LYS A 435 10.24 -5.25 -29.68
C LYS A 435 10.88 -3.94 -30.13
N VAL A 436 11.15 -3.86 -31.43
CA VAL A 436 11.57 -2.64 -32.10
C VAL A 436 10.65 -2.36 -33.29
N VAL A 437 10.23 -1.10 -33.43
CA VAL A 437 9.52 -0.57 -34.60
C VAL A 437 10.42 0.40 -35.36
N ASN A 438 10.46 0.27 -36.68
CA ASN A 438 11.10 1.25 -37.55
C ASN A 438 10.13 2.41 -37.85
N LEU A 439 10.54 3.66 -37.62
CA LEU A 439 9.62 4.80 -37.67
C LEU A 439 9.12 5.13 -39.09
N ASP A 440 9.93 4.83 -40.12
CA ASP A 440 9.60 5.09 -41.52
C ASP A 440 8.71 3.99 -42.12
N SER A 441 9.16 2.73 -42.03
CA SER A 441 8.49 1.58 -42.64
C SER A 441 7.33 1.03 -41.80
N LYS A 442 7.29 1.36 -40.50
CA LYS A 442 6.37 0.80 -39.49
C LYS A 442 6.50 -0.70 -39.26
N GLU A 443 7.52 -1.35 -39.80
CA GLU A 443 7.79 -2.77 -39.54
C GLU A 443 8.24 -2.98 -38.09
N THR A 444 7.76 -4.06 -37.46
CA THR A 444 8.13 -4.45 -36.10
C THR A 444 8.91 -5.77 -36.08
N ARG A 445 9.79 -5.93 -35.09
CA ARG A 445 10.54 -7.17 -34.84
C ARG A 445 10.69 -7.44 -33.35
N THR A 446 10.72 -8.71 -32.96
CA THR A 446 10.96 -9.13 -31.58
C THR A 446 12.45 -9.20 -31.28
N ILE A 447 12.84 -8.68 -30.12
CA ILE A 447 14.20 -8.67 -29.58
C ILE A 447 14.32 -9.67 -28.43
N LEU A 448 13.44 -9.56 -27.43
CA LEU A 448 13.39 -10.46 -26.27
C LEU A 448 11.99 -11.07 -26.14
N PRO A 449 11.83 -12.40 -26.31
CA PRO A 449 10.56 -13.09 -26.06
C PRO A 449 10.15 -13.12 -24.58
N LYS A 450 8.85 -13.27 -24.32
CA LYS A 450 8.25 -13.31 -22.97
C LYS A 450 8.84 -14.36 -22.01
N GLN A 451 9.38 -15.46 -22.52
CA GLN A 451 9.91 -16.54 -21.64
C GLN A 451 11.15 -16.12 -20.85
N TYR A 452 11.77 -14.99 -21.19
CA TYR A 452 12.97 -14.47 -20.55
C TYR A 452 12.69 -13.22 -19.72
N ASN A 453 11.42 -12.84 -19.59
CA ASN A 453 11.04 -11.57 -19.00
C ASN A 453 9.66 -11.65 -18.35
N TYR A 454 9.51 -11.04 -17.18
CA TYR A 454 8.24 -11.00 -16.44
C TYR A 454 8.10 -9.64 -15.77
N SER A 455 6.98 -8.96 -16.02
CA SER A 455 6.68 -7.65 -15.42
C SER A 455 5.71 -7.79 -14.24
N TYR A 456 6.25 -7.59 -13.05
CA TYR A 456 5.46 -7.53 -11.81
C TYR A 456 4.71 -6.19 -11.72
N ALA A 457 5.39 -5.06 -11.89
CA ALA A 457 4.77 -3.73 -11.81
C ALA A 457 4.98 -2.92 -13.10
N ASP A 458 4.05 -2.03 -13.42
CA ASP A 458 4.21 -1.19 -14.61
C ASP A 458 5.43 -0.28 -14.45
N GLY A 459 6.39 -0.42 -15.37
CA GLY A 459 7.63 0.35 -15.39
C GLY A 459 8.84 -0.37 -14.80
N ASP A 460 8.70 -1.65 -14.44
CA ASP A 460 9.75 -2.42 -13.75
C ASP A 460 10.82 -3.03 -14.66
N GLN A 461 10.60 -2.99 -15.99
CA GLN A 461 11.52 -3.58 -16.95
C GLN A 461 12.63 -2.63 -17.36
N HIS A 462 13.83 -3.16 -17.58
CA HIS A 462 14.97 -2.36 -17.98
C HIS A 462 15.69 -2.93 -19.21
N TYR A 463 15.97 -2.04 -20.17
CA TYR A 463 16.79 -2.31 -21.34
C TYR A 463 17.50 -1.04 -21.83
N ASP A 464 18.67 -1.20 -22.46
CA ASP A 464 19.50 -0.08 -22.92
C ASP A 464 20.14 -0.35 -24.29
N TRP A 465 20.06 0.63 -25.19
CA TRP A 465 20.63 0.55 -26.53
C TRP A 465 22.14 0.78 -26.48
N SER A 466 22.91 -0.02 -27.22
CA SER A 466 24.31 0.30 -27.45
C SER A 466 24.44 1.62 -28.20
N PRO A 467 25.51 2.40 -28.02
CA PRO A 467 25.67 3.70 -28.69
C PRO A 467 25.61 3.66 -30.23
N ASP A 468 25.92 2.52 -30.85
CA ASP A 468 25.82 2.28 -32.30
C ASP A 468 24.47 1.71 -32.76
N GLY A 469 23.53 1.46 -31.84
CA GLY A 469 22.20 0.93 -32.10
C GLY A 469 22.16 -0.52 -32.59
N LYS A 470 23.23 -1.30 -32.37
CA LYS A 470 23.33 -2.70 -32.84
C LYS A 470 23.06 -3.75 -31.78
N TRP A 471 23.03 -3.37 -30.50
CA TRP A 471 22.89 -4.28 -29.38
C TRP A 471 22.00 -3.70 -28.29
N PHE A 472 21.45 -4.59 -27.46
CA PHE A 472 20.78 -4.26 -26.22
C PHE A 472 21.48 -4.92 -25.03
N LEU A 473 21.48 -4.21 -23.92
CA LEU A 473 21.52 -4.83 -22.59
C LEU A 473 20.10 -4.93 -22.07
N VAL A 474 19.71 -6.08 -21.53
CA VAL A 474 18.36 -6.33 -21.03
C VAL A 474 18.39 -7.05 -19.69
N THR A 475 17.39 -6.78 -18.85
CA THR A 475 17.06 -7.67 -17.73
C THR A 475 16.63 -9.03 -18.30
N TYR A 476 17.12 -10.13 -17.71
CA TYR A 476 16.96 -11.48 -18.25
C TYR A 476 16.69 -12.51 -17.16
N SER A 477 15.63 -13.29 -17.32
CA SER A 477 15.20 -14.30 -16.33
C SER A 477 14.70 -15.57 -17.01
N GLU A 478 15.53 -16.61 -17.08
CA GLU A 478 15.20 -17.87 -17.79
C GLU A 478 14.56 -18.95 -16.92
N ASN A 479 14.90 -19.01 -15.62
CA ASN A 479 14.48 -20.11 -14.72
C ASN A 479 13.66 -19.66 -13.50
N SER A 480 13.60 -18.35 -13.21
CA SER A 480 12.83 -17.80 -12.10
C SER A 480 12.70 -16.28 -12.24
N ALA A 481 11.51 -15.72 -12.07
CA ALA A 481 11.30 -14.26 -12.02
C ALA A 481 11.83 -13.60 -10.73
N MET A 482 12.35 -14.39 -9.78
CA MET A 482 12.83 -13.90 -8.47
C MET A 482 14.34 -13.62 -8.46
N HIS A 483 15.08 -14.01 -9.51
CA HIS A 483 16.49 -13.72 -9.68
C HIS A 483 16.72 -13.28 -11.13
N ASN A 484 17.28 -12.09 -11.31
CA ASN A 484 17.49 -11.50 -12.63
C ASN A 484 18.98 -11.50 -12.96
N ASP A 485 19.29 -11.79 -14.22
CA ASP A 485 20.60 -11.64 -14.85
C ASP A 485 20.56 -10.46 -15.85
N VAL A 486 21.72 -10.15 -16.44
CA VAL A 486 21.81 -9.23 -17.58
C VAL A 486 22.22 -9.99 -18.84
N ALA A 487 21.47 -9.80 -19.93
CA ALA A 487 21.79 -10.39 -21.22
C ALA A 487 22.15 -9.36 -22.29
N LEU A 488 23.00 -9.77 -23.21
CA LEU A 488 23.30 -9.08 -24.46
C LEU A 488 22.43 -9.65 -25.58
N VAL A 489 21.73 -8.76 -26.30
CA VAL A 489 20.84 -9.16 -27.40
C VAL A 489 21.18 -8.36 -28.66
N ASP A 490 21.20 -9.04 -29.81
CA ASP A 490 21.34 -8.41 -31.13
C ASP A 490 20.09 -7.58 -31.46
N ALA A 491 20.26 -6.30 -31.79
CA ALA A 491 19.13 -5.41 -32.08
C ALA A 491 18.38 -5.77 -33.38
N GLY A 492 18.92 -6.67 -34.20
CA GLY A 492 18.22 -7.26 -35.33
C GLY A 492 17.33 -8.45 -34.97
N GLY A 493 17.44 -8.99 -33.74
CA GLY A 493 16.70 -10.16 -33.26
C GLY A 493 17.12 -11.47 -33.94
N LYS A 494 18.33 -11.53 -34.53
CA LYS A 494 18.76 -12.67 -35.38
C LYS A 494 19.81 -13.58 -34.74
N ARG A 495 20.46 -13.13 -33.68
CA ARG A 495 21.51 -13.89 -32.98
C ARG A 495 20.96 -14.47 -31.68
N GLU A 496 21.65 -15.49 -31.19
CA GLU A 496 21.36 -16.06 -29.87
C GLU A 496 21.54 -15.00 -28.77
N ILE A 497 20.68 -15.07 -27.76
CA ILE A 497 20.76 -14.24 -26.56
C ILE A 497 21.94 -14.75 -25.73
N VAL A 498 22.77 -13.84 -25.24
CA VAL A 498 23.94 -14.19 -24.42
C VAL A 498 23.73 -13.66 -23.01
N ASN A 499 23.51 -14.56 -22.05
CA ASN A 499 23.54 -14.20 -20.63
C ASN A 499 24.96 -13.81 -20.24
N LEU A 500 25.18 -12.53 -19.87
CA LEU A 500 26.48 -11.98 -19.56
C LEU A 500 26.90 -12.27 -18.11
N THR A 501 25.96 -12.25 -17.17
CA THR A 501 26.26 -12.31 -15.72
C THR A 501 26.34 -13.73 -15.20
N ASN A 502 25.35 -14.58 -15.54
CA ASN A 502 25.24 -15.98 -15.14
C ASN A 502 25.61 -16.22 -13.66
N SER A 503 25.05 -15.41 -12.77
CA SER A 503 25.64 -15.19 -11.45
C SER A 503 24.93 -15.96 -10.34
N GLY A 504 23.63 -16.25 -10.49
CA GLY A 504 22.77 -16.74 -9.40
C GLY A 504 22.53 -15.72 -8.28
N TYR A 505 22.94 -14.47 -8.51
CA TYR A 505 22.76 -13.29 -7.67
C TYR A 505 21.65 -12.40 -8.26
N SER A 506 21.36 -11.29 -7.60
CA SER A 506 20.40 -10.30 -8.11
C SER A 506 21.15 -9.27 -8.94
N ASP A 507 21.08 -9.37 -10.28
CA ASP A 507 21.68 -8.42 -11.21
C ASP A 507 20.61 -7.55 -11.89
N GLY A 508 20.90 -6.26 -12.08
CA GLY A 508 19.97 -5.36 -12.76
C GLY A 508 20.53 -3.95 -13.01
N GLY A 509 19.71 -3.09 -13.62
CA GLY A 509 20.05 -1.69 -13.90
C GLY A 509 21.28 -1.54 -14.81
N SER A 510 21.39 -2.37 -15.84
CA SER A 510 22.56 -2.41 -16.72
C SER A 510 22.62 -1.23 -17.68
N LEU A 511 23.75 -0.54 -17.79
CA LEU A 511 23.92 0.61 -18.68
C LEU A 511 25.17 0.49 -19.54
N TRP A 512 25.09 0.95 -20.79
CA TRP A 512 26.27 1.14 -21.63
C TRP A 512 27.08 2.36 -21.16
N MET A 513 28.39 2.17 -20.99
CA MET A 513 29.32 3.18 -20.51
C MET A 513 30.59 3.18 -21.37
N MET A 514 31.39 4.25 -21.25
CA MET A 514 32.65 4.42 -22.00
C MET A 514 32.46 4.24 -23.53
N ASP A 515 31.43 4.89 -24.08
CA ASP A 515 31.08 4.82 -25.51
C ASP A 515 30.91 3.37 -26.02
N GLY A 516 30.25 2.53 -25.21
CA GLY A 516 29.93 1.15 -25.57
C GLY A 516 31.04 0.13 -25.28
N LYS A 517 32.16 0.55 -24.69
CA LYS A 517 33.28 -0.35 -24.34
C LYS A 517 33.07 -1.11 -23.04
N MET A 518 32.16 -0.63 -22.20
CA MET A 518 31.87 -1.21 -20.90
C MET A 518 30.35 -1.26 -20.67
N MET A 519 29.88 -2.34 -20.04
CA MET A 519 28.61 -2.37 -19.33
C MET A 519 28.89 -2.11 -17.85
N ILE A 520 28.07 -1.28 -17.19
CA ILE A 520 27.94 -1.33 -15.73
C ILE A 520 26.62 -1.95 -15.34
N TRP A 521 26.56 -2.57 -14.17
CA TRP A 521 25.31 -3.07 -13.58
C TRP A 521 25.41 -3.12 -12.06
N LYS A 522 24.28 -3.21 -11.39
CA LYS A 522 24.18 -3.44 -9.95
C LYS A 522 24.08 -4.93 -9.67
N SER A 523 24.85 -5.42 -8.70
CA SER A 523 24.82 -6.81 -8.24
C SER A 523 24.93 -6.91 -6.73
N ASP A 524 24.25 -7.88 -6.12
CA ASP A 524 24.40 -8.22 -4.69
C ASP A 524 25.50 -9.28 -4.42
N MET A 525 26.29 -9.65 -5.43
CA MET A 525 27.34 -10.69 -5.33
C MET A 525 28.34 -10.50 -4.18
N ALA A 526 28.77 -9.27 -3.90
CA ALA A 526 29.65 -8.94 -2.77
C ALA A 526 28.90 -8.35 -1.56
N GLY A 527 27.59 -8.21 -1.68
CA GLY A 527 26.73 -7.53 -0.72
C GLY A 527 26.47 -8.33 0.54
N PHE A 528 26.28 -7.63 1.66
CA PHE A 528 25.71 -8.26 2.84
C PHE A 528 24.23 -8.53 2.61
N ARG A 529 23.84 -9.80 2.72
CA ARG A 529 22.44 -10.22 2.66
C ARG A 529 21.70 -9.83 3.93
N SER A 530 20.41 -9.55 3.79
CA SER A 530 19.48 -9.55 4.91
C SER A 530 19.65 -10.83 5.74
N HIS A 531 19.53 -10.72 7.06
CA HIS A 531 19.72 -11.88 7.96
C HIS A 531 18.64 -12.96 7.75
N GLY A 532 17.45 -12.51 7.36
CA GLY A 532 16.34 -13.30 6.85
C GLY A 532 15.45 -12.34 6.07
N SER A 533 14.52 -12.85 5.28
CA SER A 533 13.73 -12.14 4.30
C SER A 533 14.58 -11.61 3.14
N TRP A 534 13.91 -11.06 2.12
CA TRP A 534 14.54 -10.43 0.96
C TRP A 534 15.43 -9.22 1.30
N GLY A 535 16.28 -8.87 0.33
CA GLY A 535 17.13 -7.70 0.33
C GLY A 535 18.60 -8.01 0.60
N ALA A 536 19.45 -7.26 -0.09
CA ALA A 536 20.88 -7.25 0.12
C ALA A 536 21.43 -5.86 -0.19
N GLU A 537 22.55 -5.52 0.41
CA GLU A 537 23.38 -4.45 -0.12
C GLU A 537 23.90 -4.84 -1.51
N GLY A 538 24.17 -3.85 -2.35
CA GLY A 538 24.67 -4.06 -3.70
C GLY A 538 25.93 -3.28 -3.96
N ASP A 539 26.52 -3.58 -5.11
CA ASP A 539 27.71 -2.97 -5.65
C ASP A 539 27.52 -2.70 -7.14
N ILE A 540 28.25 -1.70 -7.65
CA ILE A 540 28.33 -1.48 -9.10
C ILE A 540 29.52 -2.28 -9.62
N TYR A 541 29.26 -3.10 -10.65
CA TYR A 541 30.27 -3.82 -11.38
C TYR A 541 30.40 -3.25 -12.80
N GLY A 542 31.58 -3.43 -13.40
CA GLY A 542 31.87 -3.09 -14.79
C GLY A 542 32.38 -4.32 -15.54
N MET A 543 31.88 -4.54 -16.76
CA MET A 543 32.30 -5.62 -17.67
C MET A 543 32.74 -5.00 -19.00
N PHE A 544 33.92 -5.39 -19.48
CA PHE A 544 34.55 -4.78 -20.65
C PHE A 544 34.44 -5.68 -21.88
N PHE A 545 33.95 -5.11 -22.98
CA PHE A 545 33.69 -5.83 -24.23
C PHE A 545 34.93 -6.02 -25.10
N SER A 546 36.10 -5.53 -24.69
CA SER A 546 37.38 -5.81 -25.33
C SER A 546 38.52 -5.88 -24.31
N GLN A 547 39.53 -6.72 -24.60
CA GLN A 547 40.75 -6.79 -23.80
C GLN A 547 41.48 -5.44 -23.74
N GLU A 548 41.53 -4.71 -24.86
CA GLU A 548 42.16 -3.39 -24.95
C GLU A 548 41.53 -2.38 -23.97
N ALA A 549 40.19 -2.32 -23.91
CA ALA A 549 39.48 -1.41 -23.00
C ALA A 549 39.73 -1.79 -21.53
N PHE A 550 39.74 -3.09 -21.22
CA PHE A 550 40.02 -3.60 -19.88
C PHE A 550 41.45 -3.27 -19.44
N ASP A 551 42.44 -3.54 -20.29
CA ASP A 551 43.85 -3.26 -20.01
C ASP A 551 44.07 -1.76 -19.80
N LYS A 552 43.50 -0.91 -20.66
CA LYS A 552 43.55 0.55 -20.53
C LYS A 552 42.91 1.06 -19.24
N PHE A 553 41.81 0.45 -18.80
CA PHE A 553 41.14 0.82 -17.54
C PHE A 553 42.00 0.48 -16.32
N ARG A 554 42.80 -0.59 -16.38
CA ARG A 554 43.65 -1.08 -15.28
C ARG A 554 45.01 -0.40 -15.17
N LEU A 555 45.41 0.41 -16.15
CA LEU A 555 46.66 1.17 -16.09
C LEU A 555 46.72 2.07 -14.86
N SER A 556 47.92 2.19 -14.28
CA SER A 556 48.19 3.21 -13.28
C SER A 556 48.03 4.62 -13.86
N LYS A 557 47.96 5.60 -12.97
CA LYS A 557 47.86 7.01 -13.37
C LYS A 557 48.97 7.43 -14.33
N GLU A 558 50.21 7.06 -14.00
CA GLU A 558 51.38 7.40 -14.81
C GLU A 558 51.34 6.71 -16.18
N GLU A 559 51.07 5.41 -16.22
CA GLU A 559 51.00 4.65 -17.47
C GLU A 559 49.92 5.18 -18.40
N ARG A 560 48.74 5.55 -17.86
CA ARG A 560 47.64 6.09 -18.67
C ARG A 560 47.94 7.50 -19.17
N GLU A 561 48.55 8.36 -18.35
CA GLU A 561 48.98 9.70 -18.79
C GLU A 561 50.05 9.62 -19.89
N LEU A 562 50.98 8.67 -19.79
CA LEU A 562 51.98 8.40 -20.83
C LEU A 562 51.34 7.85 -22.12
N LEU A 563 50.40 6.91 -22.00
CA LEU A 563 49.64 6.38 -23.13
C LEU A 563 48.83 7.48 -23.82
N GLU A 564 48.09 8.30 -23.07
CA GLU A 564 47.29 9.40 -23.61
C GLU A 564 48.17 10.48 -24.27
N LYS A 565 49.37 10.73 -23.73
CA LYS A 565 50.35 11.64 -24.35
C LYS A 565 50.86 11.07 -25.68
N LYS A 566 51.22 9.79 -25.71
CA LYS A 566 51.65 9.10 -26.93
C LYS A 566 50.53 9.07 -27.97
N GLU A 567 49.29 8.73 -27.58
CA GLU A 567 48.12 8.75 -28.47
C GLU A 567 47.85 10.15 -29.04
N LYS A 568 48.11 11.23 -28.29
CA LYS A 568 48.04 12.61 -28.79
C LYS A 568 49.15 12.93 -29.78
N GLU A 569 50.40 12.57 -29.47
CA GLU A 569 51.56 12.76 -30.36
C GLU A 569 51.40 11.97 -31.67
N ASP A 570 50.91 10.73 -31.60
CA ASP A 570 50.59 9.88 -32.74
C ASP A 570 49.47 10.49 -33.60
N LYS A 571 48.39 11.03 -32.99
CA LYS A 571 47.32 11.74 -33.72
C LYS A 571 47.77 13.08 -34.33
N GLU A 572 48.67 13.80 -33.67
CA GLU A 572 49.25 15.03 -34.21
C GLU A 572 50.18 14.74 -35.40
N SER A 573 50.94 13.64 -35.36
CA SER A 573 51.79 13.20 -36.47
C SER A 573 51.01 12.64 -37.68
N GLU A 574 49.93 11.89 -37.47
CA GLU A 574 49.00 11.48 -38.55
C GLU A 574 48.22 12.66 -39.15
N GLY A 575 47.99 13.72 -38.37
CA GLY A 575 47.37 14.97 -38.81
C GLY A 575 48.26 15.85 -39.70
N GLU A 576 49.59 15.72 -39.58
CA GLU A 576 50.55 16.40 -40.46
C GLU A 576 50.77 15.68 -41.80
N GLU A 577 50.66 14.35 -41.87
CA GLU A 577 50.77 13.60 -43.14
C GLU A 577 49.55 13.78 -44.08
N LYS A 578 48.37 14.17 -43.57
CA LYS A 578 47.17 14.40 -44.40
C LYS A 578 47.01 15.83 -44.93
N LYS A 579 47.99 16.73 -44.75
CA LYS A 579 47.91 18.13 -45.22
C LYS A 579 48.32 18.38 -46.67
N ASP A 580 48.78 17.38 -47.42
CA ASP A 580 49.29 17.59 -48.79
C ASP A 580 48.37 17.12 -49.95
N THR A 581 47.14 16.65 -49.71
CA THR A 581 46.18 16.37 -50.79
C THR A 581 44.71 16.61 -50.43
N LYS A 582 44.26 17.86 -50.61
CA LYS A 582 42.99 18.29 -51.27
C LYS A 582 42.50 19.64 -50.75
N LYS A 583 42.83 20.70 -51.50
CA LYS A 583 42.06 21.97 -51.55
C LYS A 583 41.07 21.87 -52.71
N LYS A 584 39.76 21.74 -52.42
CA LYS A 584 38.60 22.29 -53.16
C LYS A 584 37.33 21.52 -52.81
N GLU A 585 36.48 22.12 -51.96
CA GLU A 585 35.13 22.62 -52.26
C GLU A 585 34.40 22.84 -50.93
N LYS A 586 33.95 24.08 -50.75
CA LYS A 586 32.98 24.47 -49.72
C LYS A 586 31.61 24.16 -50.31
N ASP A 587 30.88 23.23 -49.71
CA ASP A 587 29.45 23.40 -49.54
C ASP A 587 28.95 22.66 -48.31
N LYS A 588 27.86 23.18 -47.76
CA LYS A 588 27.21 22.78 -46.51
C LYS A 588 26.87 21.29 -46.48
N ASP A 589 27.36 20.56 -45.48
CA ASP A 589 26.61 19.49 -44.85
C ASP A 589 27.00 19.38 -43.37
N LYS A 590 25.98 19.16 -42.53
CA LYS A 590 26.09 19.06 -41.07
C LYS A 590 27.03 17.91 -40.69
N ASP A 591 27.86 18.14 -39.67
CA ASP A 591 28.70 17.15 -39.00
C ASP A 591 27.88 15.95 -38.48
N GLU A 592 27.71 14.90 -39.29
CA GLU A 592 27.49 13.55 -38.76
C GLU A 592 28.86 12.96 -38.41
N LYS A 593 29.22 13.02 -37.12
CA LYS A 593 30.26 12.13 -36.59
C LYS A 593 29.78 10.69 -36.80
N THR A 594 30.40 9.96 -37.71
CA THR A 594 30.23 8.51 -37.82
C THR A 594 30.53 7.87 -36.46
N ILE A 595 29.51 7.26 -35.85
CA ILE A 595 29.60 6.52 -34.58
C ILE A 595 30.49 5.30 -34.82
N GLU A 596 31.53 5.11 -34.01
CA GLU A 596 32.38 3.92 -34.11
C GLU A 596 31.56 2.66 -33.73
N PRO A 597 31.59 1.58 -34.54
CA PRO A 597 30.89 0.34 -34.19
C PRO A 597 31.36 -0.21 -32.85
N VAL A 598 30.43 -0.64 -32.02
CA VAL A 598 30.72 -1.27 -30.73
C VAL A 598 31.37 -2.63 -30.99
N LYS A 599 32.59 -2.80 -30.49
CA LYS A 599 33.35 -4.06 -30.60
C LYS A 599 33.02 -4.95 -29.41
N ILE A 600 32.47 -6.13 -29.69
CA ILE A 600 32.13 -7.13 -28.68
C ILE A 600 32.99 -8.38 -28.90
N ASP A 601 33.89 -8.62 -27.95
CA ASP A 601 34.60 -9.88 -27.77
C ASP A 601 34.02 -10.60 -26.55
N LEU A 602 33.40 -11.76 -26.79
CA LEU A 602 32.80 -12.59 -25.75
C LEU A 602 33.77 -13.64 -25.19
N ASN A 603 34.93 -13.86 -25.81
CA ASN A 603 35.87 -14.87 -25.34
C ASN A 603 36.44 -14.45 -23.98
N ASN A 604 36.33 -15.29 -22.95
CA ASN A 604 36.78 -15.01 -21.58
C ASN A 604 36.23 -13.68 -21.03
N ILE A 605 34.99 -13.32 -21.36
CA ILE A 605 34.36 -12.06 -20.91
C ILE A 605 34.19 -12.01 -19.39
N GLU A 606 34.01 -13.17 -18.77
CA GLU A 606 33.96 -13.38 -17.33
C GLU A 606 35.24 -12.96 -16.60
N ASP A 607 36.39 -12.95 -17.29
CA ASP A 607 37.69 -12.49 -16.76
C ASP A 607 37.85 -10.96 -16.87
N ARG A 608 37.00 -10.30 -17.65
CA ARG A 608 37.00 -8.85 -17.90
C ARG A 608 35.93 -8.11 -17.10
N LYS A 609 35.67 -8.56 -15.86
CA LYS A 609 34.76 -7.90 -14.92
C LYS A 609 35.46 -7.39 -13.66
N LEU A 610 35.00 -6.25 -13.12
CA LEU A 610 35.54 -5.61 -11.91
C LEU A 610 34.43 -5.03 -11.05
N ARG A 611 34.57 -5.13 -9.72
CA ARG A 611 33.79 -4.34 -8.77
C ARG A 611 34.29 -2.89 -8.80
N LEU A 612 33.41 -1.94 -9.08
CA LEU A 612 33.75 -0.51 -9.19
C LEU A 612 33.59 0.24 -7.87
N THR A 613 32.64 -0.17 -7.04
CA THR A 613 32.46 0.33 -5.67
C THR A 613 33.47 -0.31 -4.70
N ILE A 614 33.81 0.41 -3.62
CA ILE A 614 34.77 -0.08 -2.61
C ILE A 614 34.11 -0.70 -1.37
N HIS A 615 32.81 -0.50 -1.20
CA HIS A 615 31.98 -1.07 -0.14
C HIS A 615 30.56 -1.25 -0.67
N SER A 616 29.87 -2.24 -0.13
CA SER A 616 28.47 -2.54 -0.48
C SER A 616 27.56 -1.56 0.25
N SER A 617 26.46 -1.18 -0.40
CA SER A 617 25.43 -0.33 0.20
C SER A 617 24.12 -0.46 -0.56
N PHE A 618 23.07 0.23 -0.10
CA PHE A 618 21.89 0.44 -0.94
C PHE A 618 22.20 1.52 -1.97
N ILE A 619 22.51 1.09 -3.20
CA ILE A 619 22.78 1.95 -4.35
C ILE A 619 21.50 2.14 -5.15
N ALA A 620 21.17 3.40 -5.45
CA ALA A 620 20.02 3.77 -6.29
C ALA A 620 20.41 3.76 -7.77
N ASP A 621 21.44 4.52 -8.14
CA ASP A 621 21.88 4.62 -9.53
C ASP A 621 23.37 5.02 -9.62
N ALA A 622 24.00 4.81 -10.78
CA ALA A 622 25.40 5.10 -11.04
C ALA A 622 25.69 5.42 -12.52
N VAL A 623 26.69 6.29 -12.75
CA VAL A 623 27.19 6.66 -14.08
C VAL A 623 28.71 6.72 -14.10
N VAL A 624 29.33 6.32 -15.21
CA VAL A 624 30.78 6.39 -15.41
C VAL A 624 31.11 7.42 -16.49
N THR A 625 32.13 8.25 -16.26
CA THR A 625 32.57 9.26 -17.24
C THR A 625 32.97 8.61 -18.57
N PRO A 626 32.78 9.26 -19.73
CA PRO A 626 33.12 8.66 -21.03
C PRO A 626 34.57 8.19 -21.13
N ASP A 627 35.50 8.90 -20.48
CA ASP A 627 36.91 8.55 -20.42
C ASP A 627 37.23 7.40 -19.45
N GLY A 628 36.26 6.90 -18.69
CA GLY A 628 36.42 5.82 -17.71
C GLY A 628 37.28 6.17 -16.50
N LYS A 629 37.49 7.46 -16.19
CA LYS A 629 38.33 7.88 -15.06
C LYS A 629 37.57 7.98 -13.75
N LYS A 630 36.26 8.24 -13.77
CA LYS A 630 35.43 8.41 -12.57
C LYS A 630 34.07 7.76 -12.70
N MET A 631 33.54 7.33 -11.56
CA MET A 631 32.14 6.92 -11.41
C MET A 631 31.46 7.80 -10.38
N TYR A 632 30.23 8.20 -10.64
CA TYR A 632 29.34 8.89 -9.70
C TYR A 632 28.19 7.95 -9.36
N TYR A 633 27.81 7.87 -8.10
CA TYR A 633 26.76 6.95 -7.68
C TYR A 633 26.01 7.46 -6.45
N LEU A 634 24.72 7.13 -6.38
CA LEU A 634 23.84 7.46 -5.27
C LEU A 634 23.84 6.31 -4.28
N SER A 635 24.34 6.54 -3.07
CA SER A 635 24.50 5.51 -2.05
C SER A 635 23.86 5.95 -0.73
N LYS A 636 23.10 5.03 -0.12
CA LYS A 636 22.45 5.26 1.17
C LYS A 636 23.43 5.12 2.32
N GLY A 637 23.56 6.18 3.12
CA GLY A 637 24.18 6.15 4.45
C GLY A 637 23.13 6.23 5.57
N GLU A 638 23.58 6.52 6.79
CA GLU A 638 22.70 6.62 7.97
C GLU A 638 21.60 7.69 7.83
N ASN A 639 21.89 8.79 7.14
CA ASN A 639 21.00 9.95 7.00
C ASN A 639 20.28 10.00 5.64
N GLY A 640 20.26 8.91 4.88
CA GLY A 640 19.66 8.84 3.54
C GLY A 640 20.69 8.69 2.42
N TYR A 641 20.24 8.87 1.19
CA TYR A 641 21.06 8.83 -0.02
C TYR A 641 21.89 10.10 -0.15
N ASP A 642 23.14 9.90 -0.56
CA ASP A 642 24.10 10.94 -0.88
C ASP A 642 24.77 10.63 -2.22
N LEU A 643 25.36 11.65 -2.85
CA LEU A 643 26.10 11.50 -4.09
C LEU A 643 27.59 11.29 -3.80
N TRP A 644 28.13 10.17 -4.27
CA TRP A 644 29.52 9.76 -4.10
C TRP A 644 30.26 9.79 -5.43
N VAL A 645 31.58 9.90 -5.35
CA VAL A 645 32.48 9.78 -6.49
C VAL A 645 33.59 8.77 -6.20
N GLN A 646 33.84 7.90 -7.16
CA GLN A 646 35.00 7.01 -7.21
C GLN A 646 35.93 7.49 -8.33
N ASP A 647 37.16 7.89 -7.99
CA ASP A 647 38.22 8.26 -8.93
C ASP A 647 39.17 7.06 -9.10
N PHE A 648 39.05 6.37 -10.24
CA PHE A 648 39.83 5.16 -10.53
C PHE A 648 41.32 5.47 -10.73
N MET A 649 41.63 6.68 -11.20
CA MET A 649 43.02 7.13 -11.43
C MET A 649 43.75 7.36 -10.13
N LYS A 650 43.06 7.93 -9.13
CA LYS A 650 43.62 8.20 -7.80
C LYS A 650 43.38 7.08 -6.81
N LYS A 651 42.56 6.07 -7.16
CA LYS A 651 42.06 5.02 -6.26
C LYS A 651 41.42 5.63 -5.00
N GLU A 652 40.58 6.63 -5.21
CA GLU A 652 40.02 7.46 -4.14
C GLU A 652 38.49 7.54 -4.22
N THR A 653 37.82 7.19 -3.13
CA THR A 653 36.36 7.33 -2.97
C THR A 653 36.05 8.48 -2.02
N LYS A 654 35.14 9.37 -2.40
CA LYS A 654 34.72 10.50 -1.56
C LYS A 654 33.23 10.80 -1.70
N LEU A 655 32.63 11.25 -0.60
CA LEU A 655 31.36 11.94 -0.62
C LEU A 655 31.51 13.22 -1.46
N LEU A 656 30.75 13.34 -2.55
CA LEU A 656 30.78 14.53 -3.41
C LEU A 656 29.83 15.59 -2.86
N VAL A 657 28.57 15.21 -2.59
CA VAL A 657 27.50 16.07 -2.09
C VAL A 657 26.63 15.32 -1.08
N PRO A 658 26.46 15.85 0.16
CA PRO A 658 25.48 15.32 1.10
C PRO A 658 24.07 15.77 0.71
N LEU A 659 23.29 14.91 0.06
CA LEU A 659 21.90 15.17 -0.29
C LEU A 659 20.99 14.95 0.92
N LYS A 660 21.32 13.95 1.77
CA LYS A 660 20.51 13.51 2.92
C LYS A 660 19.05 13.24 2.55
N SER A 661 18.84 12.77 1.31
CA SER A 661 17.48 12.49 0.86
C SER A 661 17.04 11.12 1.36
N LYS A 662 15.80 11.03 1.84
CA LYS A 662 15.24 9.73 2.25
C LYS A 662 15.04 8.78 1.08
N TRP A 663 14.97 9.33 -0.13
CA TRP A 663 14.63 8.67 -1.38
C TRP A 663 15.70 9.02 -2.43
N ALA A 664 15.85 8.18 -3.44
CA ALA A 664 16.69 8.43 -4.60
C ALA A 664 16.12 7.63 -5.76
N GLY A 665 15.90 8.28 -6.90
CA GLY A 665 15.47 7.63 -8.14
C GLY A 665 16.65 7.53 -9.07
N ASP A 666 16.89 8.61 -9.82
CA ASP A 666 17.72 8.56 -11.03
C ASP A 666 18.92 9.52 -10.97
N LEU A 667 20.00 9.13 -11.66
CA LEU A 667 21.22 9.90 -11.84
C LEU A 667 21.57 10.01 -13.33
N PHE A 668 21.45 11.22 -13.87
CA PHE A 668 21.83 11.52 -15.25
C PHE A 668 23.14 12.29 -15.32
N MET A 669 23.91 12.07 -16.39
CA MET A 669 25.12 12.80 -16.70
C MET A 669 25.01 13.43 -18.08
N ASP A 670 25.43 14.69 -18.22
CA ASP A 670 25.50 15.32 -19.54
C ASP A 670 26.60 14.68 -20.41
N LYS A 671 26.53 14.88 -21.74
CA LYS A 671 27.49 14.29 -22.69
C LYS A 671 28.96 14.65 -22.40
N LYS A 672 29.23 15.75 -21.68
CA LYS A 672 30.59 16.20 -21.35
C LYS A 672 31.08 15.69 -19.99
N GLY A 673 30.22 15.12 -19.17
CA GLY A 673 30.52 14.77 -17.77
C GLY A 673 30.77 16.00 -16.88
N GLU A 674 30.24 17.16 -17.24
CA GLU A 674 30.44 18.42 -16.51
C GLU A 674 29.35 18.63 -15.45
N ASN A 675 28.14 18.15 -15.73
CA ASN A 675 26.97 18.25 -14.84
C ASN A 675 26.30 16.90 -14.62
N LEU A 676 25.77 16.73 -13.41
CA LEU A 676 24.89 15.64 -13.03
C LEU A 676 23.51 16.18 -12.73
N ILE A 677 22.46 15.43 -13.07
CA ILE A 677 21.09 15.71 -12.65
C ILE A 677 20.65 14.57 -11.76
N VAL A 678 20.20 14.89 -10.55
CA VAL A 678 19.71 13.94 -9.56
C VAL A 678 18.22 14.18 -9.39
N PHE A 679 17.44 13.10 -9.48
CA PHE A 679 16.03 13.09 -9.10
C PHE A 679 15.86 12.19 -7.88
N ASP A 680 15.39 12.76 -6.77
CA ASP A 680 15.23 12.03 -5.52
C ASP A 680 13.80 11.49 -5.30
N GLY A 681 12.96 11.50 -6.35
CA GLY A 681 11.53 11.19 -6.26
C GLY A 681 10.66 12.36 -5.78
N LYS A 682 11.25 13.51 -5.42
CA LYS A 682 10.51 14.72 -4.99
C LYS A 682 11.04 16.00 -5.60
N ALA A 683 12.35 16.12 -5.68
CA ALA A 683 13.07 17.29 -6.14
C ALA A 683 14.12 16.91 -7.19
N ILE A 684 14.43 17.88 -8.05
CA ILE A 684 15.40 17.74 -9.13
C ILE A 684 16.55 18.70 -8.85
N MET A 685 17.76 18.17 -8.87
CA MET A 685 18.98 18.89 -8.52
C MET A 685 20.02 18.76 -9.63
N LYS A 686 20.45 19.89 -10.18
CA LYS A 686 21.63 19.98 -11.06
C LYS A 686 22.88 20.19 -10.22
N ILE A 687 23.90 19.36 -10.43
CA ILE A 687 25.14 19.35 -9.66
C ILE A 687 26.32 19.53 -10.62
N GLY A 688 27.04 20.64 -10.48
CA GLY A 688 28.29 20.87 -11.22
C GLY A 688 29.41 19.98 -10.67
N VAL A 689 30.03 19.16 -11.51
CA VAL A 689 31.03 18.17 -11.07
C VAL A 689 32.31 18.83 -10.53
N LYS A 690 32.71 19.96 -11.14
CA LYS A 690 33.97 20.65 -10.82
C LYS A 690 33.88 21.54 -9.58
N ASP A 691 32.81 22.33 -9.49
CA ASP A 691 32.58 23.30 -8.40
C ASP A 691 31.70 22.75 -7.28
N LYS A 692 31.08 21.57 -7.49
CA LYS A 692 30.14 20.91 -6.57
C LYS A 692 28.91 21.77 -6.27
N LYS A 693 28.60 22.72 -7.16
CA LYS A 693 27.47 23.62 -6.97
C LYS A 693 26.16 22.86 -7.17
N GLN A 694 25.30 22.93 -6.16
CA GLN A 694 23.95 22.36 -6.18
C GLN A 694 22.97 23.46 -6.59
N THR A 695 22.23 23.22 -7.68
CA THR A 695 21.23 24.16 -8.20
C THR A 695 19.90 23.41 -8.36
N PRO A 696 18.85 23.77 -7.59
CA PRO A 696 17.52 23.19 -7.80
C PRO A 696 17.00 23.52 -9.19
N VAL A 697 16.44 22.53 -9.88
CA VAL A 697 15.66 22.75 -11.11
C VAL A 697 14.20 22.84 -10.69
N THR A 698 13.63 24.04 -10.78
CA THR A 698 12.23 24.29 -10.43
C THR A 698 11.37 24.31 -11.69
N TYR A 699 10.14 23.84 -11.57
CA TYR A 699 9.13 23.88 -12.63
C TYR A 699 7.82 24.43 -12.08
N MET A 700 6.91 24.75 -13.00
CA MET A 700 5.54 25.09 -12.69
C MET A 700 4.60 24.46 -13.72
N ALA A 701 4.00 23.33 -13.38
CA ALA A 701 3.01 22.66 -14.21
C ALA A 701 1.64 23.34 -14.05
N GLU A 702 1.15 23.93 -15.13
CA GLU A 702 -0.13 24.62 -15.18
C GLU A 702 -1.06 23.87 -16.14
N PHE A 703 -2.21 23.41 -15.65
CA PHE A 703 -3.17 22.61 -16.41
C PHE A 703 -4.59 22.75 -15.86
N TYR A 704 -5.58 22.29 -16.63
CA TYR A 704 -6.95 22.15 -16.16
C TYR A 704 -7.21 20.67 -15.88
N LEU A 705 -7.53 20.34 -14.64
CA LEU A 705 -7.89 19.00 -14.23
C LEU A 705 -9.40 18.81 -14.38
N ASP A 706 -9.81 17.88 -15.23
CA ASP A 706 -11.19 17.40 -15.34
C ASP A 706 -11.35 16.16 -14.46
N LYS A 707 -11.93 16.33 -13.27
CA LYS A 707 -12.01 15.27 -12.27
C LYS A 707 -12.90 14.09 -12.70
N PRO A 708 -14.09 14.29 -13.32
CA PRO A 708 -14.86 13.20 -13.88
C PRO A 708 -14.09 12.34 -14.88
N LEU A 709 -13.41 12.97 -15.85
CA LEU A 709 -12.64 12.22 -16.86
C LEU A 709 -11.43 11.49 -16.25
N GLU A 710 -10.76 12.08 -15.26
CA GLU A 710 -9.69 11.41 -14.53
C GLU A 710 -10.20 10.18 -13.76
N ARG A 711 -11.37 10.26 -13.11
CA ARG A 711 -11.97 9.10 -12.43
C ARG A 711 -12.40 8.01 -13.38
N GLU A 712 -12.95 8.37 -14.54
CA GLU A 712 -13.29 7.42 -15.60
C GLU A 712 -12.03 6.67 -16.06
N TYR A 713 -10.93 7.40 -16.31
CA TYR A 713 -9.65 6.78 -16.62
C TYR A 713 -9.17 5.85 -15.50
N MET A 714 -9.14 6.31 -14.24
CA MET A 714 -8.67 5.51 -13.12
C MET A 714 -9.50 4.24 -12.91
N PHE A 715 -10.82 4.30 -13.10
CA PHE A 715 -11.70 3.13 -13.05
C PHE A 715 -11.34 2.10 -14.14
N GLU A 716 -11.24 2.58 -15.39
CA GLU A 716 -10.87 1.76 -16.54
C GLU A 716 -9.49 1.12 -16.37
N HIS A 717 -8.54 1.88 -15.84
CA HIS A 717 -7.19 1.41 -15.51
C HIS A 717 -7.24 0.27 -14.49
N VAL A 718 -7.91 0.46 -13.35
CA VAL A 718 -8.04 -0.58 -12.31
C VAL A 718 -8.67 -1.85 -12.89
N TRP A 719 -9.77 -1.71 -13.62
CA TRP A 719 -10.47 -2.83 -14.25
C TRP A 719 -9.56 -3.62 -15.21
N ARG A 720 -8.83 -2.91 -16.09
CA ARG A 720 -7.92 -3.53 -17.07
C ARG A 720 -6.70 -4.16 -16.40
N GLN A 721 -6.09 -3.52 -15.41
CA GLN A 721 -4.93 -4.04 -14.70
C GLN A 721 -5.26 -5.38 -14.02
N VAL A 722 -6.43 -5.49 -13.38
CA VAL A 722 -6.92 -6.76 -12.82
C VAL A 722 -7.05 -7.81 -13.93
N GLN A 723 -7.73 -7.48 -15.03
CA GLN A 723 -7.93 -8.41 -16.15
C GLN A 723 -6.58 -8.94 -16.69
N LYS A 724 -5.55 -8.10 -16.71
CA LYS A 724 -4.23 -8.41 -17.28
C LYS A 724 -3.28 -9.11 -16.32
N LYS A 725 -3.38 -8.85 -15.01
CA LYS A 725 -2.35 -9.25 -14.02
C LYS A 725 -2.86 -10.13 -12.88
N PHE A 726 -4.17 -10.33 -12.72
CA PHE A 726 -4.68 -11.20 -11.65
C PHE A 726 -4.18 -12.65 -11.82
N TYR A 727 -3.81 -13.28 -10.71
CA TYR A 727 -3.06 -14.54 -10.73
C TYR A 727 -3.80 -15.73 -11.37
N ASP A 728 -5.13 -15.73 -11.31
CA ASP A 728 -5.98 -16.67 -12.05
C ASP A 728 -6.49 -15.99 -13.32
N PRO A 729 -6.04 -16.40 -14.52
CA PRO A 729 -6.50 -15.82 -15.78
C PRO A 729 -8.02 -15.91 -16.01
N ASN A 730 -8.73 -16.79 -15.29
CA ASN A 730 -10.19 -16.88 -15.35
C ASN A 730 -10.90 -15.98 -14.33
N LEU A 731 -10.17 -15.19 -13.53
CA LEU A 731 -10.71 -14.29 -12.51
C LEU A 731 -11.66 -15.00 -11.54
N HIS A 732 -11.34 -16.23 -11.13
CA HIS A 732 -12.21 -17.10 -10.33
C HIS A 732 -13.60 -17.39 -10.95
N GLY A 733 -13.76 -17.16 -12.25
CA GLY A 733 -15.03 -17.32 -12.97
C GLY A 733 -15.96 -16.11 -12.87
N VAL A 734 -15.50 -14.99 -12.34
CA VAL A 734 -16.27 -13.73 -12.26
C VAL A 734 -16.50 -13.16 -13.66
N ASP A 735 -17.75 -12.76 -13.95
CA ASP A 735 -18.07 -12.00 -15.17
C ASP A 735 -17.58 -10.55 -15.02
N TRP A 736 -16.32 -10.34 -15.36
CA TRP A 736 -15.63 -9.07 -15.14
C TRP A 736 -16.13 -7.94 -16.05
N ASP A 737 -16.63 -8.26 -17.25
CA ASP A 737 -17.23 -7.27 -18.16
C ASP A 737 -18.62 -6.82 -17.65
N PHE A 738 -19.38 -7.74 -17.06
CA PHE A 738 -20.64 -7.41 -16.38
C PHE A 738 -20.38 -6.42 -15.24
N TYR A 739 -19.45 -6.73 -14.33
CA TYR A 739 -19.18 -5.85 -13.19
C TYR A 739 -18.58 -4.51 -13.59
N LYS A 740 -17.77 -4.46 -14.66
CA LYS A 740 -17.37 -3.18 -15.28
C LYS A 740 -18.58 -2.29 -15.56
N SER A 741 -19.54 -2.84 -16.30
CA SER A 741 -20.72 -2.10 -16.75
C SER A 741 -21.62 -1.68 -15.58
N GLU A 742 -21.76 -2.55 -14.58
CA GLU A 742 -22.57 -2.29 -13.40
C GLU A 742 -21.97 -1.22 -12.48
N TYR A 743 -20.64 -1.16 -12.34
CA TYR A 743 -19.98 -0.19 -11.47
C TYR A 743 -19.66 1.15 -12.18
N LEU A 744 -19.35 1.13 -13.49
CA LEU A 744 -19.06 2.33 -14.28
C LEU A 744 -20.21 3.35 -14.22
N ARG A 745 -21.46 2.86 -14.22
CA ARG A 745 -22.66 3.70 -14.18
C ARG A 745 -22.78 4.57 -12.91
N PHE A 746 -22.03 4.26 -11.85
CA PHE A 746 -22.03 5.05 -10.63
C PHE A 746 -21.13 6.28 -10.70
N LEU A 747 -20.15 6.31 -11.61
CA LEU A 747 -19.16 7.40 -11.69
C LEU A 747 -19.79 8.80 -11.80
N PRO A 748 -20.84 9.04 -12.60
CA PRO A 748 -21.48 10.36 -12.68
C PRO A 748 -22.05 10.86 -11.35
N TYR A 749 -22.32 9.95 -10.41
CA TYR A 749 -22.91 10.25 -9.10
C TYR A 749 -21.86 10.36 -7.99
N ILE A 750 -20.58 10.10 -8.29
CA ILE A 750 -19.45 10.13 -7.37
C ILE A 750 -18.56 11.34 -7.63
N ASN A 751 -18.45 12.24 -6.65
CA ASN A 751 -17.69 13.48 -6.80
C ASN A 751 -16.48 13.62 -5.85
N ASN A 752 -16.21 12.61 -5.00
CA ASN A 752 -15.13 12.58 -4.01
C ASN A 752 -14.34 11.26 -4.06
N ASN A 753 -13.21 11.19 -3.35
CA ASN A 753 -12.29 10.05 -3.40
C ASN A 753 -12.66 8.93 -2.40
N ASP A 754 -13.38 9.23 -1.32
CA ASP A 754 -13.92 8.23 -0.38
C ASP A 754 -14.92 7.30 -1.09
N ASP A 755 -15.95 7.88 -1.72
CA ASP A 755 -16.97 7.14 -2.46
C ASP A 755 -16.36 6.38 -3.66
N PHE A 756 -15.35 6.96 -4.32
CA PHE A 756 -14.66 6.31 -5.44
C PHE A 756 -13.86 5.09 -4.98
N ALA A 757 -13.09 5.21 -3.89
CA ALA A 757 -12.35 4.09 -3.32
C ALA A 757 -13.27 2.98 -2.80
N GLU A 758 -14.40 3.35 -2.19
CA GLU A 758 -15.42 2.38 -1.77
C GLU A 758 -16.04 1.66 -2.97
N MET A 759 -16.38 2.39 -4.04
CA MET A 759 -16.91 1.80 -5.26
C MET A 759 -15.94 0.83 -5.93
N LEU A 760 -14.66 1.20 -6.03
CA LEU A 760 -13.61 0.31 -6.51
C LEU A 760 -13.48 -0.94 -5.62
N SER A 761 -13.53 -0.78 -4.31
CA SER A 761 -13.44 -1.91 -3.37
C SER A 761 -14.64 -2.86 -3.48
N GLU A 762 -15.84 -2.33 -3.69
CA GLU A 762 -17.02 -3.14 -4.00
C GLU A 762 -16.81 -3.94 -5.29
N MET A 763 -16.33 -3.33 -6.38
CA MET A 763 -16.06 -4.05 -7.64
C MET A 763 -14.97 -5.12 -7.48
N LEU A 764 -13.83 -4.76 -6.87
CA LEU A 764 -12.70 -5.66 -6.64
C LEU A 764 -13.07 -6.80 -5.70
N GLY A 765 -13.98 -6.57 -4.74
CA GLY A 765 -14.44 -7.56 -3.78
C GLY A 765 -15.16 -8.76 -4.40
N GLU A 766 -15.72 -8.62 -5.61
CA GLU A 766 -16.35 -9.71 -6.37
C GLU A 766 -15.36 -10.82 -6.75
N LEU A 767 -14.06 -10.48 -6.88
CA LEU A 767 -13.00 -11.45 -7.17
C LEU A 767 -12.79 -12.46 -6.04
N ASN A 768 -13.25 -12.16 -4.82
CA ASN A 768 -13.03 -12.98 -3.63
C ASN A 768 -11.58 -13.46 -3.52
N ALA A 769 -10.63 -12.53 -3.44
CA ALA A 769 -9.23 -12.84 -3.26
C ALA A 769 -8.62 -11.98 -2.15
N SER A 770 -7.54 -12.48 -1.54
CA SER A 770 -6.77 -11.69 -0.60
C SER A 770 -6.05 -10.56 -1.33
N HIS A 771 -5.69 -9.51 -0.60
CA HIS A 771 -4.99 -8.35 -1.14
C HIS A 771 -5.71 -7.62 -2.29
N THR A 772 -7.03 -7.78 -2.41
CA THR A 772 -7.87 -6.98 -3.31
C THR A 772 -8.63 -5.93 -2.52
N GLY A 773 -8.75 -4.74 -3.10
CA GLY A 773 -9.43 -3.59 -2.49
C GLY A 773 -8.80 -2.30 -2.97
N ALA A 774 -9.44 -1.17 -2.66
CA ALA A 774 -8.94 0.15 -2.94
C ALA A 774 -9.09 1.05 -1.71
N GLY A 775 -8.24 2.08 -1.61
CA GLY A 775 -8.28 2.97 -0.46
C GLY A 775 -7.90 4.39 -0.78
N TYR A 776 -8.41 5.31 0.04
CA TYR A 776 -8.12 6.73 -0.02
C TYR A 776 -7.35 7.16 1.23
N HIS A 777 -6.22 7.84 1.01
CA HIS A 777 -5.45 8.47 2.07
C HIS A 777 -5.75 9.97 2.09
N HIS A 778 -6.71 10.36 2.94
CA HIS A 778 -7.00 11.77 3.17
C HIS A 778 -5.81 12.46 3.87
N ILE A 779 -5.25 13.51 3.26
CA ILE A 779 -4.14 14.30 3.82
C ILE A 779 -4.63 15.70 4.17
N ASN A 780 -5.00 15.91 5.43
CA ASN A 780 -5.31 17.24 5.96
C ASN A 780 -4.18 17.74 6.87
N GLN A 781 -3.44 18.75 6.42
CA GLN A 781 -2.32 19.35 7.17
C GLN A 781 -2.76 20.11 8.43
N LYS A 782 -4.05 20.43 8.53
CA LYS A 782 -4.67 21.12 9.68
C LYS A 782 -5.48 20.16 10.56
N ALA A 783 -5.39 18.85 10.30
CA ALA A 783 -6.09 17.83 11.06
C ALA A 783 -5.73 17.86 12.56
N ASP A 784 -6.73 17.65 13.42
CA ASP A 784 -6.53 17.36 14.82
C ASP A 784 -5.60 16.14 14.96
N ALA A 785 -4.71 16.19 15.96
CA ALA A 785 -3.70 15.19 16.22
C ALA A 785 -3.45 15.07 17.73
N THR A 786 -4.33 14.34 18.42
CA THR A 786 -4.29 14.17 19.88
C THR A 786 -3.09 13.33 20.32
N ALA A 787 -2.27 13.91 21.18
CA ALA A 787 -1.07 13.27 21.71
C ALA A 787 -1.37 12.41 22.93
N CYS A 788 -0.42 11.54 23.26
CA CYS A 788 -0.56 10.54 24.32
C CYS A 788 0.53 10.72 25.38
N LEU A 789 0.22 10.37 26.63
CA LEU A 789 1.15 10.43 27.76
C LEU A 789 1.77 9.07 28.10
N GLY A 790 1.37 7.99 27.41
CA GLY A 790 1.79 6.63 27.72
C GLY A 790 1.29 6.16 29.08
N LEU A 791 0.04 6.50 29.40
CA LEU A 791 -0.64 6.17 30.65
C LEU A 791 -1.97 5.50 30.30
N PHE A 792 -2.33 4.45 31.02
CA PHE A 792 -3.69 3.95 31.06
C PHE A 792 -4.47 4.70 32.14
N TYR A 793 -5.71 5.04 31.82
CA TYR A 793 -6.64 5.71 32.72
C TYR A 793 -7.84 4.81 33.04
N ASP A 794 -8.42 5.00 34.21
CA ASP A 794 -9.75 4.49 34.48
C ASP A 794 -10.78 5.40 33.78
N PHE A 795 -11.26 4.95 32.62
CA PHE A 795 -12.23 5.70 31.81
C PHE A 795 -13.61 5.82 32.45
N ASN A 796 -13.91 4.96 33.42
CA ASN A 796 -15.22 4.90 34.07
C ASN A 796 -15.16 5.47 35.50
N ALA A 797 -14.00 5.98 35.93
CA ALA A 797 -13.89 6.75 37.16
C ALA A 797 -14.55 8.12 37.03
N GLY A 798 -15.43 8.45 37.98
CA GLY A 798 -15.99 9.78 38.15
C GLY A 798 -15.05 10.78 38.84
N GLY A 799 -15.49 12.03 38.95
CA GLY A 799 -14.74 13.11 39.58
C GLY A 799 -13.73 13.85 38.67
N ASP A 800 -13.12 14.87 39.24
CA ASP A 800 -12.09 15.68 38.58
C ASP A 800 -10.79 14.88 38.39
N GLY A 801 -10.11 15.15 37.27
CA GLY A 801 -8.86 14.51 36.89
C GLY A 801 -9.02 13.16 36.20
N LEU A 802 -7.88 12.54 35.89
CA LEU A 802 -7.78 11.20 35.30
C LEU A 802 -7.01 10.27 36.24
N ILE A 803 -7.66 9.20 36.71
CA ILE A 803 -7.02 8.20 37.56
C ILE A 803 -6.11 7.32 36.70
N VAL A 804 -4.81 7.30 36.99
CA VAL A 804 -3.84 6.47 36.29
C VAL A 804 -3.91 5.04 36.81
N VAL A 805 -4.21 4.07 35.95
CA VAL A 805 -4.25 2.64 36.32
C VAL A 805 -2.96 1.91 35.98
N GLU A 806 -2.24 2.34 34.95
CA GLU A 806 -0.94 1.80 34.59
C GLU A 806 -0.07 2.82 33.86
N ILE A 807 1.26 2.72 34.02
CA ILE A 807 2.25 3.51 33.30
C ILE A 807 2.93 2.61 32.26
N LEU A 808 2.90 3.01 30.98
CA LEU A 808 3.57 2.26 29.92
C LEU A 808 5.08 2.29 30.11
N LYS A 809 5.69 1.10 30.09
CA LYS A 809 7.15 0.97 30.13
C LYS A 809 7.79 1.63 28.92
N LYS A 810 8.88 2.37 29.16
CA LYS A 810 9.59 3.23 28.19
C LYS A 810 8.73 4.38 27.64
N GLY A 811 7.58 4.65 28.25
CA GLY A 811 6.74 5.81 27.97
C GLY A 811 7.24 7.09 28.66
N PRO A 812 6.57 8.22 28.43
CA PRO A 812 6.95 9.52 29.00
C PRO A 812 7.17 9.52 30.52
N PHE A 813 6.37 8.77 31.27
CA PHE A 813 6.43 8.69 32.74
C PHE A 813 7.27 7.52 33.30
N ASP A 814 7.74 6.57 32.47
CA ASP A 814 8.65 5.49 32.93
C ASP A 814 10.10 5.96 32.89
N ASN A 815 10.44 6.90 33.78
CA ASN A 815 11.78 7.47 33.88
C ASN A 815 12.17 7.70 35.35
N ALA A 816 13.49 7.80 35.62
CA ALA A 816 14.03 7.86 36.98
C ALA A 816 13.61 9.10 37.80
N LYS A 817 13.05 10.14 37.17
CA LYS A 817 12.63 11.36 37.84
C LYS A 817 11.14 11.38 38.18
N SER A 818 10.35 10.59 37.47
CA SER A 818 8.90 10.57 37.68
C SER A 818 8.55 9.93 39.01
N LYS A 819 7.64 10.58 39.74
CA LYS A 819 7.05 10.06 40.98
C LYS A 819 5.66 9.47 40.73
N LEU A 820 5.10 9.65 39.54
CA LEU A 820 3.79 9.12 39.16
C LEU A 820 3.75 7.60 39.34
N LYS A 821 2.63 7.10 39.87
CA LYS A 821 2.33 5.69 40.08
C LYS A 821 0.85 5.44 39.75
N ALA A 822 0.52 4.18 39.52
CA ALA A 822 -0.88 3.75 39.46
C ALA A 822 -1.62 4.14 40.75
N GLY A 823 -2.88 4.55 40.63
CA GLY A 823 -3.73 5.09 41.69
C GLY A 823 -3.63 6.61 41.91
N MET A 824 -2.66 7.28 41.29
CA MET A 824 -2.55 8.74 41.33
C MET A 824 -3.40 9.41 40.25
N VAL A 825 -3.73 10.68 40.45
CA VAL A 825 -4.65 11.45 39.59
C VAL A 825 -3.89 12.51 38.81
N VAL A 826 -4.08 12.56 37.50
CA VAL A 826 -3.69 13.70 36.67
C VAL A 826 -4.79 14.76 36.78
N GLU A 827 -4.54 15.84 37.53
CA GLU A 827 -5.52 16.92 37.78
C GLU A 827 -5.48 18.00 36.67
N LYS A 828 -4.30 18.28 36.11
CA LYS A 828 -4.12 19.38 35.13
C LYS A 828 -3.16 19.04 34.00
N ILE A 829 -3.41 19.63 32.84
CA ILE A 829 -2.51 19.63 31.68
C ILE A 829 -2.24 21.08 31.27
N ASP A 830 -0.96 21.48 31.28
CA ASP A 830 -0.49 22.85 31.06
C ASP A 830 -1.25 23.90 31.91
N GLY A 831 -1.55 23.53 33.16
CA GLY A 831 -2.23 24.37 34.14
C GLY A 831 -3.75 24.44 33.99
N ILE A 832 -4.32 23.82 32.96
CA ILE A 832 -5.77 23.72 32.75
C ILE A 832 -6.29 22.50 33.49
N GLU A 833 -7.31 22.69 34.33
CA GLU A 833 -7.96 21.64 35.11
C GLU A 833 -8.73 20.67 34.21
N ILE A 834 -8.66 19.38 34.55
CA ILE A 834 -9.49 18.34 33.96
C ILE A 834 -10.70 18.16 34.87
N LEU A 835 -11.85 18.70 34.47
CA LEU A 835 -13.06 18.66 35.27
C LEU A 835 -13.87 17.37 35.01
N GLU A 836 -14.66 16.97 35.99
CA GLU A 836 -15.60 15.86 35.87
C GLU A 836 -16.55 16.05 34.67
N GLY A 837 -16.69 15.00 33.86
CA GLY A 837 -17.57 15.00 32.68
C GLY A 837 -17.10 15.83 31.48
N GLU A 838 -16.13 16.74 31.64
CA GLU A 838 -15.61 17.55 30.52
C GLU A 838 -14.62 16.76 29.63
N ASP A 839 -14.64 17.07 28.33
CA ASP A 839 -13.72 16.49 27.35
C ASP A 839 -12.31 17.08 27.53
N TRP A 840 -11.35 16.21 27.80
CA TRP A 840 -9.96 16.59 28.06
C TRP A 840 -9.04 16.39 26.84
N PHE A 841 -9.49 15.69 25.79
CA PHE A 841 -8.68 15.45 24.59
C PHE A 841 -8.19 16.74 23.90
N PRO A 842 -8.95 17.86 23.88
CA PRO A 842 -8.45 19.12 23.33
C PRO A 842 -7.18 19.61 24.03
N LEU A 843 -6.98 19.26 25.31
CA LEU A 843 -5.78 19.59 26.06
C LEU A 843 -4.54 18.84 25.57
N MET A 844 -4.69 17.77 24.78
CA MET A 844 -3.58 17.00 24.21
C MET A 844 -3.41 17.19 22.70
N ASN A 845 -4.31 17.92 22.05
CA ASN A 845 -4.27 18.15 20.62
C ASN A 845 -2.99 18.89 20.17
N HIS A 846 -2.36 18.39 19.10
CA HIS A 846 -1.09 18.88 18.54
C HIS A 846 0.09 18.95 19.52
N LYS A 847 0.09 18.17 20.61
CA LYS A 847 1.17 18.14 21.60
C LYS A 847 2.22 17.05 21.37
N ALA A 848 2.08 16.23 20.32
CA ALA A 848 3.03 15.16 20.03
C ALA A 848 4.44 15.73 19.80
N GLY A 849 5.43 15.19 20.52
CA GLY A 849 6.81 15.67 20.49
C GLY A 849 7.05 16.99 21.22
N LYS A 850 6.04 17.59 21.86
CA LYS A 850 6.16 18.81 22.69
C LYS A 850 6.24 18.44 24.17
N THR A 851 6.85 19.33 24.95
CA THR A 851 6.86 19.22 26.42
C THR A 851 5.52 19.69 26.98
N VAL A 852 4.96 18.92 27.90
CA VAL A 852 3.68 19.17 28.59
C VAL A 852 3.93 19.20 30.09
N LEU A 853 3.30 20.13 30.80
CA LEU A 853 3.26 20.19 32.26
C LEU A 853 2.04 19.40 32.76
N VAL A 854 2.26 18.39 33.60
CA VAL A 854 1.20 17.54 34.15
C VAL A 854 1.19 17.72 35.66
N SER A 855 0.09 18.22 36.21
CA SER A 855 -0.11 18.35 37.66
C SER A 855 -0.75 17.08 38.19
N ILE A 856 -0.12 16.50 39.21
CA ILE A 856 -0.46 15.18 39.75
C ILE A 856 -0.85 15.32 41.22
N TYR A 857 -1.89 14.58 41.61
CA TYR A 857 -2.31 14.39 42.99
C TYR A 857 -2.12 12.93 43.40
N ASP A 858 -1.52 12.72 44.57
CA ASP A 858 -1.44 11.41 45.23
C ASP A 858 -2.50 11.33 46.35
N PRO A 859 -3.60 10.57 46.16
CA PRO A 859 -4.62 10.41 47.18
C PRO A 859 -4.12 9.73 48.46
N ALA A 860 -3.08 8.90 48.38
CA ALA A 860 -2.56 8.17 49.54
C ALA A 860 -1.72 9.06 50.45
N GLY A 861 -0.93 9.98 49.87
CA GLY A 861 -0.07 10.92 50.60
C GLY A 861 -0.68 12.31 50.81
N GLY A 862 -1.71 12.68 50.05
CA GLY A 862 -2.28 14.03 50.02
C GLY A 862 -1.39 15.06 49.31
N GLU A 863 -0.32 14.63 48.65
CA GLU A 863 0.67 15.51 48.01
C GLU A 863 0.25 15.90 46.58
N ARG A 864 0.69 17.09 46.16
CA ARG A 864 0.56 17.59 44.78
C ARG A 864 1.90 18.06 44.25
N TRP A 865 2.20 17.76 42.99
CA TRP A 865 3.38 18.27 42.30
C TRP A 865 3.16 18.31 40.79
N ASP A 866 4.08 18.98 40.09
CA ASP A 866 4.08 19.02 38.63
C ASP A 866 5.23 18.20 38.04
N GLU A 867 4.99 17.55 36.92
CA GLU A 867 6.01 16.90 36.10
C GLU A 867 5.99 17.43 34.66
N LYS A 868 7.19 17.65 34.10
CA LYS A 868 7.36 17.99 32.68
C LYS A 868 7.75 16.73 31.92
N VAL A 869 6.90 16.35 30.97
CA VAL A 869 7.13 15.18 30.12
C VAL A 869 7.01 15.54 28.64
N LYS A 870 7.66 14.78 27.76
CA LYS A 870 7.49 14.95 26.31
C LYS A 870 6.36 14.02 25.86
N ALA A 871 5.23 14.59 25.43
CA ALA A 871 4.12 13.79 24.93
C ALA A 871 4.51 13.08 23.62
N ILE A 872 3.90 11.92 23.38
CA ILE A 872 4.18 11.06 22.23
C ILE A 872 2.99 11.04 21.26
N GLY A 873 3.24 10.70 20.01
CA GLY A 873 2.16 10.45 19.04
C GLY A 873 1.58 9.05 19.19
N ARG A 874 0.36 8.83 18.65
CA ARG A 874 -0.33 7.54 18.65
C ARG A 874 0.53 6.38 18.13
N GLY A 875 1.23 6.57 17.01
CA GLY A 875 2.11 5.54 16.44
C GLY A 875 3.26 5.11 17.38
N GLN A 876 3.76 6.03 18.22
CA GLN A 876 4.76 5.70 19.23
C GLN A 876 4.13 4.91 20.39
N GLU A 877 2.93 5.28 20.81
CA GLU A 877 2.17 4.57 21.85
C GLU A 877 1.83 3.14 21.43
N TYR A 878 1.34 2.91 20.20
CA TYR A 878 1.15 1.56 19.66
C TYR A 878 2.43 0.72 19.71
N GLY A 879 3.58 1.33 19.38
CA GLY A 879 4.88 0.68 19.49
C GLY A 879 5.27 0.29 20.93
N LEU A 880 4.72 0.97 21.95
CA LEU A 880 4.88 0.62 23.36
C LEU A 880 3.87 -0.45 23.80
N LEU A 881 2.60 -0.34 23.38
CA LEU A 881 1.54 -1.32 23.64
C LEU A 881 1.92 -2.70 23.11
N TYR A 882 2.41 -2.77 21.86
CA TYR A 882 2.94 -4.02 21.30
C TYR A 882 4.06 -4.63 22.17
N LYS A 883 5.01 -3.81 22.64
CA LYS A 883 6.11 -4.30 23.49
C LYS A 883 5.60 -4.79 24.85
N ARG A 884 4.59 -4.10 25.41
CA ARG A 884 3.91 -4.50 26.64
C ARG A 884 3.22 -5.85 26.45
N TRP A 885 2.42 -6.02 25.40
CA TRP A 885 1.73 -7.26 25.08
C TRP A 885 2.71 -8.45 24.95
N VAL A 886 3.78 -8.30 24.17
CA VAL A 886 4.81 -9.35 24.03
C VAL A 886 5.45 -9.72 25.37
N GLU A 887 5.72 -8.74 26.24
CA GLU A 887 6.29 -8.99 27.57
C GLU A 887 5.29 -9.70 28.49
N ASN A 888 4.00 -9.38 28.42
CA ASN A 888 2.96 -10.05 29.20
C ASN A 888 2.82 -11.52 28.76
N ARG A 889 2.72 -11.80 27.46
CA ARG A 889 2.68 -13.18 26.92
C ARG A 889 3.91 -13.98 27.30
N ARG A 890 5.09 -13.35 27.30
CA ARG A 890 6.33 -13.99 27.75
C ARG A 890 6.29 -14.38 29.23
N LYS A 891 5.83 -13.48 30.11
CA LYS A 891 5.71 -13.75 31.55
C LYS A 891 4.68 -14.84 31.84
N GLU A 892 3.57 -14.83 31.12
CA GLU A 892 2.52 -15.84 31.19
C GLU A 892 3.07 -17.21 30.79
N THR A 893 3.79 -17.30 29.67
CA THR A 893 4.49 -18.53 29.23
C THR A 893 5.46 -19.06 30.29
N ASP A 894 6.28 -18.18 30.85
CA ASP A 894 7.27 -18.55 31.87
C ASP A 894 6.59 -19.06 33.15
N SER A 895 5.53 -18.38 33.59
CA SER A 895 4.75 -18.77 34.76
C SER A 895 4.04 -20.11 34.57
N LEU A 896 3.38 -20.32 33.44
CA LEU A 896 2.62 -21.55 33.15
C LEU A 896 3.53 -22.76 32.94
N SER A 897 4.72 -22.56 32.35
CA SER A 897 5.67 -23.64 32.07
C SER A 897 6.68 -23.90 33.19
N GLY A 898 6.63 -23.16 34.28
CA GLY A 898 7.66 -23.21 35.33
C GLY A 898 9.06 -22.83 34.81
N GLY A 899 9.11 -21.99 33.79
CA GLY A 899 10.34 -21.54 33.13
C GLY A 899 10.94 -22.54 32.13
N ARG A 900 10.25 -23.62 31.76
CA ARG A 900 10.74 -24.62 30.78
C ARG A 900 10.62 -24.14 29.33
N ILE A 901 9.61 -23.31 29.02
CA ILE A 901 9.26 -22.92 27.64
C ILE A 901 9.59 -21.44 27.41
N GLY A 902 10.19 -21.13 26.26
CA GLY A 902 10.41 -19.75 25.79
C GLY A 902 9.26 -19.23 24.92
N TYR A 903 9.13 -17.91 24.80
CA TYR A 903 8.14 -17.25 23.94
C TYR A 903 8.78 -16.17 23.08
N VAL A 904 8.40 -16.13 21.81
CA VAL A 904 8.78 -15.11 20.82
C VAL A 904 7.60 -14.82 19.92
N HIS A 905 7.34 -13.55 19.64
CA HIS A 905 6.35 -13.13 18.63
C HIS A 905 7.04 -12.63 17.36
N VAL A 906 6.57 -13.09 16.20
CA VAL A 906 6.99 -12.65 14.87
C VAL A 906 6.05 -11.55 14.41
N ARG A 907 6.46 -10.28 14.54
CA ARG A 907 5.59 -9.13 14.25
C ARG A 907 5.18 -9.01 12.78
N SER A 908 6.10 -9.30 11.89
CA SER A 908 5.96 -9.14 10.43
C SER A 908 6.99 -10.04 9.75
N MET A 909 6.75 -10.48 8.52
CA MET A 909 7.68 -11.33 7.78
C MET A 909 8.76 -10.50 7.09
N ASN A 910 9.66 -9.89 7.88
CA ASN A 910 10.78 -9.10 7.36
C ASN A 910 12.07 -9.27 8.19
N SER A 911 13.19 -8.78 7.66
CA SER A 911 14.51 -8.94 8.27
C SER A 911 14.63 -8.38 9.70
N ASN A 912 13.94 -7.28 10.00
CA ASN A 912 13.96 -6.69 11.34
C ASN A 912 13.28 -7.60 12.37
N SER A 913 12.16 -8.21 12.01
CA SER A 913 11.51 -9.23 12.84
C SER A 913 12.38 -10.48 12.98
N PHE A 914 13.01 -10.95 11.89
CA PHE A 914 13.87 -12.13 11.97
C PHE A 914 15.06 -11.95 12.90
N ARG A 915 15.77 -10.81 12.83
CA ARG A 915 16.86 -10.48 13.78
C ARG A 915 16.38 -10.52 15.23
N LYS A 916 15.14 -10.07 15.47
CA LYS A 916 14.53 -10.11 16.79
C LYS A 916 14.24 -11.55 17.23
N VAL A 917 13.64 -12.36 16.35
CA VAL A 917 13.39 -13.78 16.59
C VAL A 917 14.70 -14.50 16.89
N TYR A 918 15.68 -14.42 16.00
CA TYR A 918 16.99 -15.03 16.17
C TYR A 918 17.65 -14.68 17.51
N SER A 919 17.66 -13.39 17.88
CA SER A 919 18.21 -12.93 19.16
C SER A 919 17.45 -13.47 20.37
N GLU A 920 16.12 -13.59 20.29
CA GLU A 920 15.33 -14.13 21.40
C GLU A 920 15.43 -15.65 21.49
N VAL A 921 15.38 -16.38 20.38
CA VAL A 921 15.47 -17.84 20.34
C VAL A 921 16.86 -18.31 20.78
N LEU A 922 17.93 -17.89 20.09
CA LEU A 922 19.30 -18.36 20.36
C LEU A 922 20.06 -17.55 21.42
N GLY A 923 19.50 -16.42 21.87
CA GLY A 923 20.07 -15.63 22.97
C GLY A 923 19.32 -15.85 24.27
N ARG A 924 18.15 -15.21 24.39
CA ARG A 924 17.36 -15.21 25.64
C ARG A 924 16.85 -16.61 26.01
N ASN A 925 16.34 -17.36 25.04
CA ASN A 925 15.62 -18.62 25.26
C ASN A 925 16.46 -19.86 24.97
N TYR A 926 17.77 -19.73 24.69
CA TYR A 926 18.61 -20.87 24.30
C TYR A 926 18.62 -22.01 25.33
N HIS A 927 18.52 -21.67 26.62
CA HIS A 927 18.52 -22.62 27.73
C HIS A 927 17.14 -23.27 27.98
N LYS A 928 16.07 -22.77 27.35
CA LYS A 928 14.72 -23.34 27.47
C LYS A 928 14.66 -24.72 26.80
N GLU A 929 13.74 -25.56 27.25
CA GLU A 929 13.54 -26.92 26.73
C GLU A 929 12.74 -26.91 25.41
N ALA A 930 11.80 -25.98 25.27
CA ALA A 930 11.02 -25.77 24.05
C ALA A 930 10.71 -24.27 23.82
N ILE A 931 10.13 -23.93 22.67
CA ILE A 931 9.78 -22.55 22.33
C ILE A 931 8.44 -22.41 21.61
N ILE A 932 7.69 -21.37 21.97
CA ILE A 932 6.48 -20.93 21.27
C ILE A 932 6.86 -19.79 20.32
N ILE A 933 6.51 -19.94 19.04
CA ILE A 933 6.64 -18.92 18.00
C ILE A 933 5.23 -18.40 17.70
N ASP A 934 4.91 -17.22 18.20
CA ASP A 934 3.60 -16.60 17.98
C ASP A 934 3.59 -15.74 16.72
N THR A 935 2.65 -16.02 15.83
CA THR A 935 2.48 -15.31 14.56
C THR A 935 1.10 -14.68 14.43
N ARG A 936 0.25 -14.77 15.46
CA ARG A 936 -1.08 -14.16 15.46
C ARG A 936 -0.95 -12.68 15.12
N PHE A 937 -1.80 -12.18 14.23
CA PHE A 937 -1.81 -10.78 13.80
C PHE A 937 -0.57 -10.32 13.02
N ASN A 938 0.24 -11.24 12.50
CA ASN A 938 1.28 -10.92 11.52
C ASN A 938 0.65 -10.73 10.12
N GLY A 939 0.80 -9.53 9.55
CA GLY A 939 0.26 -9.17 8.24
C GLY A 939 1.06 -9.66 7.02
N GLY A 940 2.12 -10.45 7.24
CA GLY A 940 2.94 -11.05 6.18
C GLY A 940 4.18 -10.24 5.79
N GLY A 941 4.64 -10.44 4.55
CA GLY A 941 5.96 -10.05 4.04
C GLY A 941 6.60 -11.19 3.24
N TRP A 942 7.84 -11.56 3.53
CA TRP A 942 8.54 -12.66 2.87
C TRP A 942 9.66 -13.22 3.76
N LEU A 943 9.32 -14.10 4.69
CA LEU A 943 10.21 -14.68 5.69
C LEU A 943 9.91 -16.16 6.01
N HIS A 944 8.84 -16.73 5.43
CA HIS A 944 8.41 -18.10 5.74
C HIS A 944 9.52 -19.15 5.63
N ASP A 945 10.32 -19.12 4.57
CA ASP A 945 11.40 -20.08 4.33
C ASP A 945 12.51 -19.97 5.38
N ASP A 946 12.97 -18.75 5.68
CA ASP A 946 14.01 -18.51 6.69
C ASP A 946 13.56 -18.99 8.07
N LEU A 947 12.31 -18.73 8.46
CA LEU A 947 11.76 -19.17 9.75
C LEU A 947 11.61 -20.69 9.80
N ALA A 948 11.05 -21.31 8.76
CA ALA A 948 10.88 -22.76 8.70
C ALA A 948 12.26 -23.46 8.76
N THR A 949 13.22 -22.99 7.95
CA THR A 949 14.59 -23.51 7.92
C THR A 949 15.35 -23.30 9.22
N PHE A 950 15.11 -22.18 9.92
CA PHE A 950 15.70 -21.85 11.21
C PHE A 950 15.17 -22.75 12.34
N LEU A 951 13.89 -23.11 12.31
CA LEU A 951 13.24 -23.95 13.34
C LEU A 951 13.37 -25.45 13.08
N ASN A 952 13.67 -25.84 11.84
CA ASN A 952 13.87 -27.23 11.43
C ASN A 952 15.34 -27.70 11.58
N GLY A 953 15.99 -27.37 12.69
CA GLY A 953 17.35 -27.83 12.97
C GLY A 953 17.36 -29.24 13.55
N GLU A 954 18.29 -30.09 13.10
CA GLU A 954 18.53 -31.41 13.69
C GLU A 954 19.92 -31.49 14.31
N LYS A 955 20.02 -31.92 15.56
CA LYS A 955 21.32 -32.08 16.22
C LYS A 955 22.10 -33.24 15.59
N TYR A 956 23.25 -32.95 14.96
CA TYR A 956 24.09 -33.97 14.30
C TYR A 956 25.51 -34.10 14.88
N ALA A 957 25.95 -33.19 15.74
CA ALA A 957 27.24 -33.29 16.42
C ALA A 957 27.19 -32.63 17.81
N SER A 958 28.06 -33.08 18.72
CA SER A 958 28.29 -32.44 20.03
C SER A 958 29.74 -32.03 20.18
N PHE A 959 30.00 -30.89 20.82
CA PHE A 959 31.34 -30.39 21.08
C PHE A 959 31.84 -30.81 22.46
N TRP A 960 33.04 -31.41 22.48
CA TRP A 960 33.64 -32.00 23.69
C TRP A 960 35.07 -31.48 23.94
N PRO A 961 35.24 -30.22 24.36
CA PRO A 961 36.55 -29.70 24.73
C PRO A 961 37.06 -30.38 26.00
N ARG A 962 38.38 -30.55 26.11
CA ARG A 962 39.04 -31.23 27.23
C ARG A 962 38.60 -30.63 28.57
N GLY A 963 37.99 -31.45 29.43
CA GLY A 963 37.61 -31.07 30.79
C GLY A 963 36.21 -30.48 30.96
N HIS A 964 35.38 -30.49 29.91
CA HIS A 964 33.98 -30.05 29.97
C HIS A 964 33.02 -31.18 29.60
N GLU A 965 31.91 -31.26 30.32
CA GLU A 965 30.76 -32.08 29.91
C GLU A 965 29.87 -31.17 29.05
N ASN A 966 29.79 -31.46 27.74
CA ASN A 966 28.89 -30.82 26.77
C ASN A 966 29.05 -29.28 26.61
N TYR A 967 29.93 -28.83 25.69
CA TYR A 967 30.15 -27.40 25.40
C TYR A 967 29.12 -26.81 24.43
N GLY A 968 28.42 -27.64 23.66
CA GLY A 968 27.48 -27.22 22.62
C GLY A 968 27.26 -28.31 21.58
N SER A 969 26.51 -27.98 20.53
CA SER A 969 26.20 -28.90 19.43
C SER A 969 26.02 -28.18 18.11
N GLU A 970 26.11 -28.95 17.03
CA GLU A 970 25.67 -28.49 15.71
C GLU A 970 24.25 -28.96 15.40
N PRO A 971 23.45 -28.15 14.67
CA PRO A 971 23.78 -26.83 14.14
C PRO A 971 23.82 -25.71 15.20
N LEU A 972 24.82 -24.83 15.14
CA LEU A 972 24.96 -23.69 16.06
C LEU A 972 23.93 -22.57 15.85
N HIS A 973 23.42 -22.43 14.63
CA HIS A 973 22.62 -21.27 14.19
C HIS A 973 21.15 -21.60 13.90
N LYS A 974 20.69 -22.77 14.35
CA LYS A 974 19.30 -23.21 14.20
C LYS A 974 18.74 -23.68 15.54
N TRP A 975 17.43 -23.53 15.69
CA TRP A 975 16.73 -24.17 16.78
C TRP A 975 16.55 -25.65 16.47
N HIS A 976 16.88 -26.52 17.43
CA HIS A 976 16.84 -27.98 17.24
C HIS A 976 16.13 -28.71 18.40
N LYS A 977 15.35 -27.97 19.19
CA LYS A 977 14.53 -28.48 20.30
C LYS A 977 13.05 -28.36 19.92
N PRO A 978 12.11 -28.96 20.67
CA PRO A 978 10.69 -28.83 20.37
C PRO A 978 10.24 -27.38 20.21
N SER A 979 9.31 -27.15 19.29
CA SER A 979 8.69 -25.85 19.06
C SER A 979 7.21 -26.00 18.69
N ALA A 980 6.45 -24.95 18.91
CA ALA A 980 5.07 -24.85 18.46
C ALA A 980 4.78 -23.46 17.92
N VAL A 981 3.86 -23.36 16.95
CA VAL A 981 3.48 -22.09 16.33
C VAL A 981 2.06 -21.71 16.75
N LEU A 982 1.89 -20.50 17.32
CA LEU A 982 0.58 -19.91 17.53
C LEU A 982 0.13 -19.18 16.26
N ILE A 983 -1.10 -19.49 15.82
CA ILE A 983 -1.75 -18.95 14.61
C ILE A 983 -3.16 -18.47 14.92
N GLY A 984 -3.72 -17.62 14.06
CA GLY A 984 -5.10 -17.14 14.20
C GLY A 984 -5.64 -16.47 12.94
N GLU A 985 -6.88 -16.00 13.05
CA GLU A 985 -7.64 -15.38 11.97
C GLU A 985 -6.99 -14.08 11.46
N GLY A 986 -6.17 -13.43 12.29
CA GLY A 986 -5.41 -12.25 11.94
C GLY A 986 -4.08 -12.51 11.21
N ASN A 987 -3.69 -13.77 10.97
CA ASN A 987 -2.56 -14.08 10.10
C ASN A 987 -2.93 -13.78 8.64
N TYR A 988 -2.05 -13.07 7.92
CA TYR A 988 -2.31 -12.68 6.53
C TYR A 988 -1.06 -12.83 5.65
N SER A 989 -1.25 -13.02 4.34
CA SER A 989 -0.17 -13.16 3.35
C SER A 989 0.84 -14.25 3.73
N ASP A 990 2.13 -13.93 3.74
CA ASP A 990 3.23 -14.83 4.13
C ASP A 990 3.12 -15.42 5.55
N ALA A 991 2.28 -14.85 6.41
CA ALA A 991 1.93 -15.44 7.70
C ALA A 991 0.94 -16.61 7.60
N HIS A 992 0.38 -16.90 6.42
CA HIS A 992 -0.14 -18.20 6.02
C HIS A 992 1.00 -19.13 5.60
N GLY A 993 1.89 -18.64 4.73
CA GLY A 993 2.99 -19.43 4.15
C GLY A 993 3.90 -20.09 5.18
N PHE A 994 4.23 -19.39 6.28
CA PHE A 994 5.07 -19.92 7.34
C PHE A 994 4.45 -21.13 8.08
N PRO A 995 3.24 -21.04 8.68
CA PRO A 995 2.59 -22.21 9.28
C PRO A 995 2.39 -23.38 8.31
N PHE A 996 2.08 -23.09 7.04
CA PHE A 996 2.01 -24.11 5.99
C PHE A 996 3.34 -24.84 5.80
N ALA A 997 4.44 -24.09 5.59
CA ALA A 997 5.78 -24.67 5.42
C ALA A 997 6.23 -25.43 6.68
N TYR A 998 5.96 -24.89 7.86
CA TYR A 998 6.28 -25.50 9.15
C TYR A 998 5.61 -26.87 9.33
N ARG A 999 4.32 -26.99 8.98
CA ARG A 999 3.62 -28.28 8.96
C ARG A 999 4.15 -29.20 7.87
N ALA A 1000 4.33 -28.70 6.65
CA ALA A 1000 4.78 -29.49 5.51
C ALA A 1000 6.17 -30.13 5.74
N MET A 1001 7.04 -29.45 6.49
CA MET A 1001 8.36 -29.95 6.89
C MET A 1001 8.34 -30.83 8.15
N GLY A 1002 7.19 -30.97 8.83
CA GLY A 1002 7.05 -31.80 10.03
C GLY A 1002 7.79 -31.27 11.26
N VAL A 1003 7.92 -29.93 11.40
CA VAL A 1003 8.75 -29.32 12.45
C VAL A 1003 8.12 -29.39 13.84
N GLY A 1004 6.79 -29.25 13.95
CA GLY A 1004 6.06 -29.28 15.22
C GLY A 1004 4.57 -28.98 15.01
N LYS A 1005 3.87 -28.63 16.09
CA LYS A 1005 2.41 -28.38 16.07
C LYS A 1005 2.06 -26.91 15.90
N THR A 1006 0.95 -26.67 15.21
CA THR A 1006 0.27 -25.37 15.09
C THR A 1006 -0.95 -25.34 16.01
N ILE A 1007 -1.12 -24.26 16.78
CA ILE A 1007 -2.18 -24.10 17.79
C ILE A 1007 -2.88 -22.76 17.61
N GLY A 1008 -4.20 -22.71 17.79
CA GLY A 1008 -4.98 -21.47 17.79
C GLY A 1008 -6.22 -21.58 16.92
N MET A 1009 -6.44 -20.59 16.05
CA MET A 1009 -7.58 -20.56 15.13
C MET A 1009 -7.12 -20.58 13.66
N PRO A 1010 -7.99 -20.97 12.71
CA PRO A 1010 -7.59 -21.12 11.31
C PRO A 1010 -7.17 -19.80 10.65
N ILE A 1011 -6.30 -19.91 9.64
CA ILE A 1011 -5.85 -18.78 8.80
C ILE A 1011 -6.72 -18.73 7.54
N PRO A 1012 -7.25 -17.58 7.12
CA PRO A 1012 -8.31 -17.47 6.11
C PRO A 1012 -7.95 -17.85 4.67
N GLY A 1013 -6.69 -18.22 4.37
CA GLY A 1013 -6.31 -18.62 3.02
C GLY A 1013 -5.80 -17.49 2.14
N THR A 1014 -4.78 -16.74 2.55
CA THR A 1014 -4.38 -15.47 1.92
C THR A 1014 -3.01 -15.51 1.21
N MET A 1015 -2.56 -16.65 0.69
CA MET A 1015 -1.16 -16.82 0.25
C MET A 1015 -0.96 -16.43 -1.23
N THR A 1016 -0.93 -15.12 -1.48
CA THR A 1016 -0.60 -14.51 -2.78
C THR A 1016 0.44 -13.40 -2.63
N ALA A 1017 1.26 -13.16 -3.67
CA ALA A 1017 2.06 -11.94 -3.77
C ALA A 1017 1.26 -10.84 -4.49
N VAL A 1018 1.26 -9.64 -3.92
CA VAL A 1018 0.43 -8.50 -4.34
C VAL A 1018 1.28 -7.35 -4.87
N TRP A 1019 0.78 -6.67 -5.89
CA TRP A 1019 1.19 -5.32 -6.22
C TRP A 1019 0.14 -4.32 -5.75
N TRP A 1020 0.55 -3.39 -4.89
CA TRP A 1020 -0.24 -2.22 -4.51
C TRP A 1020 0.20 -1.05 -5.39
N GLU A 1021 -0.72 -0.56 -6.22
CA GLU A 1021 -0.46 0.54 -7.15
C GLU A 1021 -1.11 1.83 -6.63
N GLY A 1022 -0.35 2.92 -6.67
CA GLY A 1022 -0.88 4.28 -6.50
C GLY A 1022 -1.44 4.77 -7.83
N LEU A 1023 -2.66 5.31 -7.82
CA LEU A 1023 -3.31 5.81 -9.04
C LEU A 1023 -2.79 7.20 -9.41
N GLN A 1024 -3.21 7.70 -10.56
CA GLN A 1024 -2.87 9.04 -11.07
C GLN A 1024 -3.11 10.15 -10.02
N ASP A 1025 -4.20 10.05 -9.26
CA ASP A 1025 -4.28 10.71 -7.96
C ASP A 1025 -3.60 9.85 -6.89
N ASN A 1026 -2.36 10.19 -6.54
CA ASN A 1026 -1.54 9.43 -5.57
C ASN A 1026 -2.13 9.38 -4.13
N SER A 1027 -3.28 10.00 -3.87
CA SER A 1027 -4.05 9.77 -2.64
C SER A 1027 -4.87 8.47 -2.69
N LEU A 1028 -5.08 7.90 -3.88
CA LEU A 1028 -5.78 6.65 -4.11
C LEU A 1028 -4.81 5.51 -4.43
N HIS A 1029 -5.18 4.30 -4.04
CA HIS A 1029 -4.42 3.08 -4.33
C HIS A 1029 -5.34 1.87 -4.44
N PHE A 1030 -4.87 0.81 -5.10
CA PHE A 1030 -5.56 -0.48 -5.16
C PHE A 1030 -4.58 -1.65 -5.19
N GLY A 1031 -5.07 -2.85 -4.85
CA GLY A 1031 -4.27 -4.08 -4.75
C GLY A 1031 -4.63 -5.11 -5.82
N ILE A 1032 -3.61 -5.73 -6.41
CA ILE A 1032 -3.74 -6.83 -7.37
C ILE A 1032 -2.89 -8.03 -6.91
N PRO A 1033 -3.49 -9.17 -6.55
CA PRO A 1033 -2.76 -10.41 -6.31
C PRO A 1033 -2.31 -11.01 -7.65
N GLN A 1034 -1.01 -10.98 -7.93
CA GLN A 1034 -0.45 -11.40 -9.23
C GLN A 1034 0.15 -12.80 -9.21
N ILE A 1035 0.70 -13.22 -8.06
CA ILE A 1035 1.35 -14.52 -7.94
C ILE A 1035 0.59 -15.34 -6.90
N GLY A 1036 -0.15 -16.35 -7.38
CA GLY A 1036 -0.79 -17.34 -6.52
C GLY A 1036 0.19 -18.46 -6.17
N VAL A 1037 0.26 -18.83 -4.89
CA VAL A 1037 1.11 -19.93 -4.41
C VAL A 1037 0.33 -21.24 -4.45
N LYS A 1038 0.95 -22.30 -5.01
CA LYS A 1038 0.37 -23.64 -5.05
C LYS A 1038 1.10 -24.61 -4.12
N ASP A 1039 0.35 -25.54 -3.54
CA ASP A 1039 0.92 -26.71 -2.89
C ASP A 1039 1.47 -27.73 -3.92
N MET A 1040 2.11 -28.79 -3.41
CA MET A 1040 2.73 -29.82 -4.25
C MET A 1040 1.70 -30.66 -5.03
N ASP A 1041 0.42 -30.60 -4.67
CA ASP A 1041 -0.68 -31.24 -5.38
C ASP A 1041 -1.29 -30.30 -6.46
N GLY A 1042 -0.77 -29.07 -6.58
CA GLY A 1042 -1.19 -28.08 -7.57
C GLY A 1042 -2.39 -27.23 -7.17
N ASN A 1043 -2.84 -27.30 -5.90
CA ASN A 1043 -3.93 -26.47 -5.40
C ASN A 1043 -3.40 -25.12 -4.93
N TYR A 1044 -4.11 -24.03 -5.25
CA TYR A 1044 -3.79 -22.73 -4.68
C TYR A 1044 -3.99 -22.73 -3.16
N LEU A 1045 -3.14 -21.98 -2.47
CA LEU A 1045 -3.27 -21.68 -1.04
C LEU A 1045 -4.16 -20.44 -0.78
N GLU A 1046 -4.44 -19.64 -1.83
CA GLU A 1046 -5.49 -18.63 -1.81
C GLU A 1046 -6.88 -19.28 -1.68
N ASN A 1047 -7.77 -18.70 -0.86
CA ASN A 1047 -9.08 -19.25 -0.51
C ASN A 1047 -9.06 -20.67 0.11
N LYS A 1048 -7.89 -21.15 0.53
CA LYS A 1048 -7.73 -22.44 1.19
C LYS A 1048 -7.35 -22.21 2.65
N GLN A 1049 -8.35 -22.25 3.52
CA GLN A 1049 -8.14 -22.09 4.96
C GLN A 1049 -7.10 -23.09 5.50
N PHE A 1050 -6.17 -22.60 6.31
CA PHE A 1050 -5.20 -23.44 7.02
C PHE A 1050 -5.72 -23.74 8.43
N GLU A 1051 -6.16 -24.97 8.67
CA GLU A 1051 -6.59 -25.44 10.00
C GLU A 1051 -5.38 -25.66 10.93
N PRO A 1052 -5.43 -25.27 12.21
CA PRO A 1052 -4.41 -25.64 13.21
C PRO A 1052 -4.48 -27.14 13.56
N ASP A 1053 -3.38 -27.70 14.07
CA ASP A 1053 -3.37 -29.07 14.62
C ASP A 1053 -4.18 -29.14 15.93
N VAL A 1054 -4.18 -28.05 16.70
CA VAL A 1054 -4.98 -27.90 17.93
C VAL A 1054 -5.80 -26.62 17.84
N LYS A 1055 -7.09 -26.75 17.56
CA LYS A 1055 -8.03 -25.63 17.46
C LYS A 1055 -8.49 -25.16 18.84
N VAL A 1056 -8.33 -23.88 19.13
CA VAL A 1056 -8.75 -23.22 20.38
C VAL A 1056 -9.05 -21.75 20.11
N ALA A 1057 -10.29 -21.33 20.39
CA ALA A 1057 -10.72 -19.95 20.28
C ALA A 1057 -10.37 -19.15 21.55
N GLN A 1058 -10.51 -17.82 21.47
CA GLN A 1058 -10.52 -16.94 22.64
C GLN A 1058 -11.96 -16.56 22.96
N ASP A 1059 -12.38 -16.76 24.20
CA ASP A 1059 -13.66 -16.26 24.68
C ASP A 1059 -13.49 -14.79 25.07
N TYR A 1060 -14.38 -13.90 24.60
CA TYR A 1060 -14.28 -12.48 24.86
C TYR A 1060 -14.36 -12.15 26.36
N ASP A 1061 -15.19 -12.84 27.13
CA ASP A 1061 -15.29 -12.65 28.59
C ASP A 1061 -14.07 -13.18 29.37
N VAL A 1062 -13.24 -14.02 28.74
CA VAL A 1062 -11.98 -14.51 29.33
C VAL A 1062 -10.82 -13.58 28.97
N VAL A 1063 -10.70 -13.17 27.70
CA VAL A 1063 -9.56 -12.37 27.24
C VAL A 1063 -9.47 -11.00 27.91
N ILE A 1064 -10.62 -10.40 28.25
CA ILE A 1064 -10.69 -9.12 28.98
C ILE A 1064 -10.20 -9.22 30.44
N THR A 1065 -10.03 -10.43 30.97
CA THR A 1065 -9.51 -10.67 32.32
C THR A 1065 -7.99 -10.86 32.37
N GLY A 1066 -7.32 -10.79 31.21
CA GLY A 1066 -5.86 -10.91 31.10
C GLY A 1066 -5.33 -12.29 30.77
N ARG A 1067 -6.23 -13.25 30.50
CA ARG A 1067 -5.89 -14.62 30.14
C ARG A 1067 -5.90 -14.84 28.64
N ASP A 1068 -4.92 -15.60 28.14
CA ASP A 1068 -4.80 -15.96 26.73
C ASP A 1068 -4.96 -17.49 26.56
N GLN A 1069 -6.18 -17.95 26.23
CA GLN A 1069 -6.52 -19.38 26.15
C GLN A 1069 -5.72 -20.14 25.09
N GLN A 1070 -5.40 -19.48 23.95
CA GLN A 1070 -4.56 -20.05 22.91
C GLN A 1070 -3.12 -20.26 23.41
N LEU A 1071 -2.55 -19.27 24.10
CA LEU A 1071 -1.22 -19.40 24.70
C LEU A 1071 -1.18 -20.46 25.80
N GLU A 1072 -2.18 -20.46 26.69
CA GLU A 1072 -2.33 -21.49 27.74
C GLU A 1072 -2.32 -22.90 27.11
N LYS A 1073 -3.05 -23.08 26.01
CA LYS A 1073 -3.09 -24.37 25.31
C LYS A 1073 -1.77 -24.72 24.64
N ALA A 1074 -1.05 -23.76 24.06
CA ALA A 1074 0.27 -24.02 23.47
C ALA A 1074 1.31 -24.44 24.54
N VAL A 1075 1.25 -23.83 25.73
CA VAL A 1075 2.10 -24.25 26.87
C VAL A 1075 1.76 -25.68 27.30
N GLU A 1076 0.48 -26.00 27.45
CA GLU A 1076 0.02 -27.36 27.79
C GLU A 1076 0.54 -28.40 26.78
N VAL A 1077 0.36 -28.14 25.48
CA VAL A 1077 0.78 -29.07 24.40
C VAL A 1077 2.29 -29.32 24.43
N LEU A 1078 3.11 -28.28 24.59
CA LEU A 1078 4.56 -28.42 24.63
C LEU A 1078 5.05 -29.10 25.92
N LEU A 1079 4.39 -28.88 27.07
CA LEU A 1079 4.75 -29.59 28.30
C LEU A 1079 4.50 -31.10 28.15
N ILE A 1080 3.36 -31.49 27.56
CA ILE A 1080 3.06 -32.89 27.27
C ILE A 1080 4.13 -33.49 26.35
N GLU A 1081 4.48 -32.81 25.25
CA GLU A 1081 5.51 -33.28 24.32
C GLU A 1081 6.89 -33.41 24.97
N LEU A 1082 7.27 -32.47 25.84
CA LEU A 1082 8.52 -32.55 26.58
C LEU A 1082 8.55 -33.71 27.57
N ASP A 1083 7.43 -33.98 28.24
CA ASP A 1083 7.35 -35.08 29.19
C ASP A 1083 7.40 -36.44 28.46
N GLU A 1084 6.78 -36.56 27.28
CA GLU A 1084 6.88 -37.73 26.39
C GLU A 1084 8.30 -37.99 25.85
N ILE A 1085 9.09 -36.93 25.59
CA ILE A 1085 10.49 -37.06 25.14
C ILE A 1085 11.43 -37.54 26.28
N ASN A 1086 11.05 -37.27 27.53
CA ASN A 1086 11.86 -37.59 28.71
C ASN A 1086 11.53 -38.98 29.32
N GLU A 1087 10.42 -39.60 28.93
CA GLU A 1087 10.07 -41.01 29.21
C GLU A 1087 10.74 -41.97 28.23
#